data_AF-A0A5E4G9F1-F1
#
_entry.id   AF-A0A5E4G9F1-F1
#
_cell.length_a   1.000
_cell.length_b   1.000
_cell.length_c   1.000
_cell.angle_alpha   90.00
_cell.angle_beta   90.00
_cell.angle_gamma   90.00
#
_symmetry.space_group_name_H-M   'P 1'
#
loop_
_entity.id
_entity.type
_entity.pdbx_description
1 polymer ?
#
loop_
_entity_poly.entity_id
_entity_poly.type
_entity_poly.pdbx_seq_one_letter_code
_entity_poly.pdbx_strand_id
1 'polypeptide(L)'
;MDEETVLGVLETFHSILLQDSNNQAAELAENLVSNSWFSLSFGCLGLFPTENMKWRVYLMLSSLVDVLVGNDSGQPIRDATLCLPSDPIDLLFLLGQKNSRNLELSSCQSAILLILYTSSLYDERLADDKLVLASLEQYILVNSSDLQGGSTDPSTVMRLVYLYGLYRGLAKVSYQIPYSPEAERILFKILSENEWDLPSARIHPISLKWLFQQEKLSTPLSYQLLKFCGNNIGNGIIVHGKNSHMVNINSIAELIAGGDNHGATLLVSLLTQLLEKEGHEHGIISVVHLVGTIIDIFPVASDQLWLHGIGSALRNLFCESTYTQSPQISTPVLVLIFKILCSVHHGTLSDDECWLAVTMKLINIITTRAADGWNQECLIVTGILCLILHHSSNEVLIAPSKAIILSTSLVSTINSTIHEACLKGPALVDHDEETSSGEVLIFVLLLNFFSLRSLHTVFPGIMDWKNFFDPRDRLQPISFIRIFCHDLCRLVHFGSPLVKLVASYCLLELFTRISDQRNRTGEELVCTMDYLMSVMAVLEGLIFYSDLRVAMNCGLCLSMILGWGLQGMQGTIVITKNHWSRMIVEELAMSLAVPCLASKSFINLHKPAIHVAVTLLKLPKVPEWMRSVFDDSCISGIIQNLAANNLSTEIVLLFRALLNSEYLKAEQICSVNQLLQAICVSAIEWFKSALVGNTGNAKTQLLLAWDPPEVGKFKLNVDGSRKTTSGCIGAEGIIRDFHGDWISGFAVNLPSLLGLHPLAALVDSFCELMRKIGHCTLTHVYRKKNGVADCFAKWSYN
;
A
#
# COMPACT_ATOMS: atom_id res chain seq x y z
N MET A 1 -33.73 21.14 37.70
CA MET A 1 -34.59 20.02 37.27
C MET A 1 -35.03 19.34 38.54
N ASP A 2 -36.31 19.05 38.71
CA ASP A 2 -36.77 18.27 39.87
C ASP A 2 -36.53 16.76 39.64
N GLU A 3 -36.52 15.99 40.73
CA GLU A 3 -36.23 14.54 40.70
C GLU A 3 -37.27 13.77 39.87
N GLU A 4 -38.54 14.17 39.96
CA GLU A 4 -39.65 13.52 39.23
C GLU A 4 -39.49 13.65 37.70
N THR A 5 -39.05 14.80 37.20
CA THR A 5 -38.76 14.98 35.78
C THR A 5 -37.63 14.05 35.32
N VAL A 6 -36.56 13.94 36.11
CA VAL A 6 -35.43 13.05 35.78
C VAL A 6 -35.87 11.59 35.79
N LEU A 7 -36.63 11.16 36.81
CA LEU A 7 -37.19 9.82 36.88
C LEU A 7 -38.08 9.51 35.67
N GLY A 8 -38.94 10.45 35.26
CA GLY A 8 -39.79 10.29 34.07
C GLY A 8 -39.00 10.14 32.77
N VAL A 9 -37.88 10.85 32.63
CA VAL A 9 -36.97 10.71 31.48
C VAL A 9 -36.29 9.34 31.48
N LEU A 10 -35.73 8.91 32.62
CA LEU A 10 -35.09 7.59 32.76
C LEU A 10 -36.09 6.46 32.50
N GLU A 11 -37.33 6.59 32.99
CA GLU A 11 -38.40 5.63 32.76
C GLU A 11 -38.82 5.56 31.29
N THR A 12 -38.87 6.69 30.59
CA THR A 12 -39.18 6.73 29.16
C THR A 12 -38.11 5.98 28.35
N PHE A 13 -36.83 6.27 28.59
CA PHE A 13 -35.75 5.57 27.90
C PHE A 13 -35.70 4.08 28.24
N HIS A 14 -35.86 3.73 29.52
CA HIS A 14 -35.94 2.33 29.95
C HIS A 14 -37.11 1.60 29.27
N SER A 15 -38.28 2.22 29.16
CA SER A 15 -39.43 1.63 28.46
C SER A 15 -39.17 1.40 26.97
N ILE A 16 -38.38 2.25 26.32
CA ILE A 16 -37.99 2.06 24.92
C ILE A 16 -36.98 0.91 24.79
N LEU A 17 -36.04 0.78 25.73
CA LEU A 17 -35.06 -0.33 25.75
C LEU A 17 -35.73 -1.70 25.93
N LEU A 18 -36.91 -1.75 26.58
CA LEU A 18 -37.68 -2.98 26.77
C LEU A 18 -38.56 -3.37 25.56
N GLN A 19 -38.63 -2.57 24.50
CA GLN A 19 -39.45 -2.88 23.32
C GLN A 19 -38.71 -3.84 22.36
N ASP A 20 -39.36 -4.96 21.99
CA ASP A 20 -38.86 -6.08 21.18
C ASP A 20 -38.45 -5.75 19.72
N SER A 21 -38.38 -4.48 19.32
CA SER A 21 -37.88 -4.11 17.97
C SER A 21 -36.35 -3.98 17.99
N ASN A 22 -35.66 -5.12 17.87
CA ASN A 22 -34.20 -5.28 18.03
C ASN A 22 -33.32 -4.20 17.37
N ASN A 23 -33.73 -3.60 16.25
CA ASN A 23 -32.91 -2.60 15.56
C ASN A 23 -32.98 -1.19 16.17
N GLN A 24 -34.15 -0.74 16.64
CA GLN A 24 -34.31 0.63 17.17
C GLN A 24 -33.83 0.75 18.62
N ALA A 25 -34.06 -0.28 19.44
CA ALA A 25 -33.56 -0.33 20.81
C ALA A 25 -32.02 -0.40 20.85
N ALA A 26 -31.40 -1.18 19.95
CA ALA A 26 -29.94 -1.24 19.83
C ALA A 26 -29.33 0.10 19.38
N GLU A 27 -29.95 0.79 18.42
CA GLU A 27 -29.49 2.11 17.98
C GLU A 27 -29.60 3.16 19.11
N LEU A 28 -30.69 3.15 19.87
CA LEU A 28 -30.82 4.00 21.04
C LEU A 28 -29.75 3.66 22.09
N ALA A 29 -29.56 2.38 22.42
CA ALA A 29 -28.58 1.95 23.41
C ALA A 29 -27.16 2.41 23.04
N GLU A 30 -26.73 2.17 21.80
CA GLU A 30 -25.42 2.61 21.29
C GLU A 30 -25.28 4.14 21.33
N ASN A 31 -26.35 4.89 21.01
CA ASN A 31 -26.35 6.36 21.12
C ASN A 31 -26.25 6.84 22.57
N LEU A 32 -26.92 6.19 23.52
CA LEU A 32 -26.87 6.56 24.94
C LEU A 32 -25.43 6.40 25.46
N VAL A 33 -24.84 5.22 25.31
CA VAL A 33 -23.47 4.96 25.80
C VAL A 33 -22.40 5.80 25.09
N SER A 34 -22.58 6.08 23.79
CA SER A 34 -21.70 7.01 23.07
C SER A 34 -21.74 8.45 23.59
N ASN A 35 -22.79 8.82 24.34
CA ASN A 35 -22.99 10.14 24.95
C ASN A 35 -22.82 10.11 26.49
N SER A 36 -21.98 9.20 26.99
CA SER A 36 -21.58 9.12 28.39
C SER A 36 -22.73 8.81 29.38
N TRP A 37 -23.61 7.87 29.01
CA TRP A 37 -24.79 7.55 29.80
C TRP A 37 -24.47 6.97 31.17
N PHE A 38 -23.40 6.17 31.31
CA PHE A 38 -23.02 5.63 32.61
C PHE A 38 -22.62 6.78 33.55
N SER A 39 -21.80 7.71 33.07
CA SER A 39 -21.37 8.90 33.82
C SER A 39 -22.56 9.79 34.20
N LEU A 40 -23.51 10.01 33.28
CA LEU A 40 -24.76 10.73 33.57
C LEU A 40 -25.58 10.01 34.66
N SER A 41 -25.69 8.69 34.58
CA SER A 41 -26.45 7.86 35.52
C SER A 41 -25.91 8.00 36.95
N PHE A 42 -24.60 7.90 37.14
CA PHE A 42 -23.97 8.13 38.45
C PHE A 42 -24.01 9.59 38.88
N GLY A 43 -23.99 10.54 37.93
CA GLY A 43 -24.24 11.95 38.22
C GLY A 43 -25.64 12.20 38.79
N CYS A 44 -26.68 11.54 38.25
CA CYS A 44 -28.03 11.58 38.78
C CYS A 44 -28.11 11.00 40.20
N LEU A 45 -27.40 9.91 40.49
CA LEU A 45 -27.32 9.34 41.84
C LEU A 45 -26.65 10.27 42.85
N GLY A 46 -25.62 11.01 42.42
CA GLY A 46 -24.98 12.03 43.26
C GLY A 46 -25.86 13.25 43.53
N LEU A 47 -26.70 13.65 42.56
CA LEU A 47 -27.63 14.77 42.72
C LEU A 47 -28.89 14.40 43.50
N PHE A 48 -29.37 13.16 43.36
CA PHE A 48 -30.59 12.64 43.99
C PHE A 48 -30.29 11.30 44.68
N PRO A 49 -29.77 11.31 45.92
CA PRO A 49 -29.41 10.09 46.66
C PRO A 49 -30.65 9.44 47.30
N THR A 50 -31.66 9.14 46.49
CA THR A 50 -32.90 8.47 46.91
C THR A 50 -32.91 7.01 46.45
N GLU A 51 -33.60 6.15 47.21
CA GLU A 51 -33.77 4.74 46.82
C GLU A 51 -34.52 4.58 45.49
N ASN A 52 -35.47 5.49 45.20
CA ASN A 52 -36.21 5.49 43.94
C ASN A 52 -35.30 5.80 42.73
N MET A 53 -34.41 6.80 42.86
CA MET A 53 -33.43 7.11 41.83
C MET A 53 -32.44 5.95 41.65
N LYS A 54 -31.93 5.39 42.75
CA LYS A 54 -31.02 4.24 42.76
C LYS A 54 -31.60 3.04 42.01
N TRP A 55 -32.81 2.65 42.38
CA TRP A 55 -33.54 1.56 41.72
C TRP A 55 -33.73 1.81 40.23
N ARG A 56 -34.16 3.02 39.86
CA ARG A 56 -34.41 3.38 38.46
C ARG A 56 -33.14 3.34 37.62
N VAL A 57 -32.04 3.90 38.13
CA VAL A 57 -30.75 3.92 37.44
C VAL A 57 -30.24 2.50 37.21
N TYR A 58 -30.18 1.65 38.22
CA TYR A 58 -29.65 0.29 38.06
C TYR A 58 -30.52 -0.60 37.16
N LEU A 59 -31.85 -0.49 37.24
CA LEU A 59 -32.71 -1.18 36.30
C LEU A 59 -32.46 -0.74 34.87
N MET A 60 -32.32 0.56 34.64
CA MET A 60 -32.00 1.07 33.31
C MET A 60 -30.63 0.58 32.82
N LEU A 61 -29.60 0.62 33.68
CA LEU A 61 -28.28 0.08 33.34
C LEU A 61 -28.35 -1.42 33.01
N SER A 62 -29.18 -2.19 33.73
CA SER A 62 -29.37 -3.61 33.45
C SER A 62 -29.95 -3.87 32.05
N SER A 63 -31.02 -3.15 31.68
CA SER A 63 -31.63 -3.29 30.35
C SER A 63 -30.74 -2.74 29.23
N LEU A 64 -29.96 -1.70 29.53
CA LEU A 64 -28.95 -1.18 28.60
C LEU A 64 -27.89 -2.26 28.32
N VAL A 65 -27.42 -2.96 29.35
CA VAL A 65 -26.49 -4.08 29.20
C VAL A 65 -27.12 -5.24 28.42
N ASP A 66 -28.38 -5.59 28.68
CA ASP A 66 -29.07 -6.65 27.94
C ASP A 66 -29.11 -6.36 26.43
N VAL A 67 -29.39 -5.12 26.04
CA VAL A 67 -29.45 -4.71 24.63
C VAL A 67 -28.06 -4.69 23.99
N LEU A 68 -27.03 -4.24 24.71
CA LEU A 68 -25.67 -4.08 24.17
C LEU A 68 -24.89 -5.40 24.11
N VAL A 69 -25.02 -6.25 25.13
CA VAL A 69 -24.24 -7.47 25.31
C VAL A 69 -25.07 -8.72 24.96
N GLY A 70 -26.40 -8.67 25.06
CA GLY A 70 -27.30 -9.78 24.73
C GLY A 70 -27.44 -10.82 25.86
N ASN A 71 -28.23 -11.87 25.59
CA ASN A 71 -28.36 -13.08 26.43
C ASN A 71 -28.70 -12.84 27.91
N ASP A 72 -29.57 -11.87 28.22
CA ASP A 72 -29.97 -11.54 29.60
C ASP A 72 -28.78 -11.17 30.51
N SER A 73 -27.71 -10.64 29.92
CA SER A 73 -26.46 -10.33 30.60
C SER A 73 -26.57 -9.26 31.69
N GLY A 74 -27.64 -8.46 31.70
CA GLY A 74 -27.96 -7.47 32.74
C GLY A 74 -28.45 -8.08 34.05
N GLN A 75 -28.74 -9.39 34.10
CA GLN A 75 -29.27 -10.09 35.27
C GLN A 75 -28.49 -9.85 36.57
N PRO A 76 -27.14 -9.86 36.59
CA PRO A 76 -26.38 -9.59 37.81
C PRO A 76 -26.67 -8.22 38.42
N ILE A 77 -26.94 -7.20 37.60
CA ILE A 77 -27.27 -5.84 38.07
C ILE A 77 -28.66 -5.84 38.72
N ARG A 78 -29.64 -6.52 38.11
CA ARG A 78 -31.01 -6.63 38.66
C ARG A 78 -31.00 -7.34 40.01
N ASP A 79 -30.26 -8.45 40.11
CA ASP A 79 -30.20 -9.25 41.32
C ASP A 79 -29.51 -8.51 42.48
N ALA A 80 -28.54 -7.65 42.16
CA ALA A 80 -27.77 -6.91 43.17
C ALA A 80 -28.32 -5.49 43.46
N THR A 81 -29.36 -5.02 42.77
CA THR A 81 -29.77 -3.60 42.75
C THR A 81 -29.98 -2.99 44.16
N LEU A 82 -30.53 -3.75 45.11
CA LEU A 82 -30.78 -3.27 46.47
C LEU A 82 -29.50 -3.03 47.27
N CYS A 83 -28.43 -3.77 46.96
CA CYS A 83 -27.17 -3.80 47.70
C CYS A 83 -26.08 -2.95 47.03
N LEU A 84 -26.30 -2.47 45.81
CA LEU A 84 -25.34 -1.61 45.09
C LEU A 84 -25.36 -0.16 45.64
N PRO A 85 -24.18 0.41 45.95
CA PRO A 85 -24.06 1.78 46.46
C PRO A 85 -24.13 2.84 45.36
N SER A 86 -24.62 4.02 45.70
CA SER A 86 -24.79 5.14 44.76
C SER A 86 -23.49 5.81 44.30
N ASP A 87 -22.41 5.71 45.08
CA ASP A 87 -21.11 6.31 44.76
C ASP A 87 -20.19 5.28 44.03
N PRO A 88 -19.63 5.63 42.86
CA PRO A 88 -18.63 4.80 42.18
C PRO A 88 -17.43 4.37 43.05
N ILE A 89 -16.99 5.19 44.00
CA ILE A 89 -15.90 4.85 44.92
C ILE A 89 -16.32 3.73 45.88
N ASP A 90 -17.58 3.75 46.34
CA ASP A 90 -18.12 2.68 47.19
C ASP A 90 -18.29 1.38 46.40
N LEU A 91 -18.61 1.45 45.09
CA LEU A 91 -18.58 0.28 44.21
C LEU A 91 -17.17 -0.34 44.16
N LEU A 92 -16.14 0.48 44.00
CA LEU A 92 -14.75 0.02 44.01
C LEU A 92 -14.34 -0.55 45.36
N PHE A 93 -14.83 0.01 46.47
CA PHE A 93 -14.59 -0.52 47.80
C PHE A 93 -15.22 -1.90 47.99
N LEU A 94 -16.48 -2.08 47.58
CA LEU A 94 -17.18 -3.38 47.63
C LEU A 94 -16.54 -4.43 46.73
N LEU A 95 -16.06 -4.01 45.55
CA LEU A 95 -15.32 -4.89 44.64
C LEU A 95 -14.08 -5.50 45.33
N GLY A 96 -13.32 -4.70 46.08
CA GLY A 96 -12.11 -5.16 46.78
C GLY A 96 -12.35 -6.03 48.02
N GLN A 97 -13.59 -6.34 48.40
CA GLN A 97 -13.88 -7.13 49.60
C GLN A 97 -13.73 -8.64 49.38
N LYS A 98 -13.44 -9.36 50.47
CA LYS A 98 -13.39 -10.82 50.47
C LYS A 98 -14.79 -11.41 50.53
N ASN A 99 -15.20 -12.11 49.48
CA ASN A 99 -16.53 -12.69 49.34
C ASN A 99 -16.87 -13.68 50.47
N SER A 100 -15.91 -14.52 50.89
CA SER A 100 -16.10 -15.49 51.99
C SER A 100 -17.36 -16.37 51.85
N ARG A 101 -17.79 -16.64 50.60
CA ARG A 101 -19.04 -17.34 50.22
C ARG A 101 -20.34 -16.60 50.58
N ASN A 102 -20.29 -15.27 50.73
CA ASN A 102 -21.48 -14.44 50.84
C ASN A 102 -22.09 -14.23 49.45
N LEU A 103 -23.21 -14.89 49.18
CA LEU A 103 -23.92 -14.80 47.90
C LEU A 103 -24.29 -13.36 47.51
N GLU A 104 -24.70 -12.53 48.47
CA GLU A 104 -25.09 -11.13 48.21
C GLU A 104 -23.87 -10.30 47.75
N LEU A 105 -22.73 -10.46 48.42
CA LEU A 105 -21.49 -9.78 48.04
C LEU A 105 -20.97 -10.29 46.69
N SER A 106 -21.07 -11.59 46.43
CA SER A 106 -20.73 -12.19 45.14
C SER A 106 -21.53 -11.59 43.99
N SER A 107 -22.85 -11.44 44.18
CA SER A 107 -23.74 -10.84 43.18
C SER A 107 -23.41 -9.36 42.97
N CYS A 108 -23.13 -8.61 44.03
CA CYS A 108 -22.68 -7.22 43.92
C CYS A 108 -21.38 -7.10 43.14
N GLN A 109 -20.38 -7.96 43.43
CA GLN A 109 -19.09 -7.95 42.73
C GLN A 109 -19.23 -8.27 41.25
N SER A 110 -20.08 -9.24 40.90
CA SER A 110 -20.39 -9.56 39.50
C SER A 110 -21.06 -8.38 38.78
N ALA A 111 -22.03 -7.73 39.43
CA ALA A 111 -22.69 -6.53 38.90
C ALA A 111 -21.73 -5.35 38.71
N ILE A 112 -20.84 -5.11 39.68
CA ILE A 112 -19.84 -4.04 39.61
C ILE A 112 -18.86 -4.29 38.45
N LEU A 113 -18.35 -5.52 38.30
CA LEU A 113 -17.50 -5.89 37.17
C LEU A 113 -18.23 -5.70 35.84
N LEU A 114 -19.53 -6.01 35.76
CA LEU A 114 -20.34 -5.82 34.56
C LEU A 114 -20.56 -4.34 34.20
N ILE A 115 -20.82 -3.49 35.19
CA ILE A 115 -20.97 -2.04 35.00
C ILE A 115 -19.66 -1.42 34.53
N LEU A 116 -18.55 -1.74 35.22
CA LEU A 116 -17.21 -1.25 34.85
C LEU A 116 -16.80 -1.74 33.46
N TYR A 117 -17.05 -3.01 33.14
CA TYR A 117 -16.73 -3.59 31.84
C TYR A 117 -17.50 -2.90 30.72
N THR A 118 -18.83 -2.80 30.84
CA THR A 118 -19.66 -2.22 29.77
C THR A 118 -19.35 -0.74 29.57
N SER A 119 -19.20 0.04 30.64
CA SER A 119 -18.79 1.45 30.53
C SER A 119 -17.43 1.62 29.87
N SER A 120 -16.46 0.75 30.21
CA SER A 120 -15.10 0.81 29.65
C SER A 120 -15.00 0.50 28.15
N LEU A 121 -15.96 -0.24 27.58
CA LEU A 121 -16.01 -0.48 26.13
C LEU A 121 -16.24 0.80 25.32
N TYR A 122 -16.83 1.82 25.96
CA TYR A 122 -17.17 3.11 25.36
C TYR A 122 -16.31 4.25 25.91
N ASP A 123 -15.13 3.93 26.46
CA ASP A 123 -14.18 4.90 27.03
C ASP A 123 -14.76 5.78 28.17
N GLU A 124 -15.85 5.35 28.81
CA GLU A 124 -16.43 6.05 29.96
C GLU A 124 -15.64 5.75 31.25
N ARG A 125 -15.27 6.81 31.97
CA ARG A 125 -14.49 6.71 33.22
C ARG A 125 -15.37 7.02 34.43
N LEU A 126 -15.81 5.97 35.12
CA LEU A 126 -16.63 6.11 36.34
C LEU A 126 -15.83 6.50 37.58
N ALA A 127 -14.54 6.14 37.62
CA ALA A 127 -13.63 6.43 38.72
C ALA A 127 -12.20 6.57 38.19
N ASP A 128 -11.29 7.03 39.06
CA ASP A 128 -9.86 7.17 38.73
C ASP A 128 -9.23 5.81 38.36
N ASP A 129 -8.52 5.76 37.24
CA ASP A 129 -7.91 4.55 36.67
C ASP A 129 -7.04 3.79 37.70
N LYS A 130 -6.38 4.50 38.63
CA LYS A 130 -5.54 3.90 39.66
C LYS A 130 -6.37 3.20 40.73
N LEU A 131 -7.51 3.80 41.11
CA LEU A 131 -8.42 3.23 42.09
C LEU A 131 -9.11 1.99 41.52
N VAL A 132 -9.51 2.03 40.25
CA VAL A 132 -10.12 0.88 39.59
C VAL A 132 -9.12 -0.29 39.54
N LEU A 133 -7.88 -0.04 39.11
CA LEU A 133 -6.86 -1.08 39.08
C LEU A 133 -6.56 -1.65 40.48
N ALA A 134 -6.40 -0.79 41.49
CA ALA A 134 -6.13 -1.23 42.86
C ALA A 134 -7.28 -2.10 43.41
N SER A 135 -8.53 -1.75 43.15
CA SER A 135 -9.69 -2.54 43.55
C SER A 135 -9.78 -3.88 42.81
N LEU A 136 -9.45 -3.93 41.51
CA LEU A 136 -9.38 -5.18 40.75
C LEU A 136 -8.27 -6.10 41.29
N GLU A 137 -7.10 -5.55 41.59
CA GLU A 137 -5.99 -6.29 42.18
C GLU A 137 -6.35 -6.85 43.55
N GLN A 138 -6.98 -6.04 44.39
CA GLN A 138 -7.46 -6.47 45.69
C GLN A 138 -8.48 -7.60 45.56
N TYR A 139 -9.45 -7.48 44.63
CA TYR A 139 -10.43 -8.53 44.33
C TYR A 139 -9.76 -9.85 43.94
N ILE A 140 -8.74 -9.81 43.07
CA ILE A 140 -7.96 -10.98 42.65
C ILE A 140 -7.24 -11.62 43.85
N LEU A 141 -6.60 -10.81 44.70
CA LEU A 141 -5.81 -11.29 45.83
C LEU A 141 -6.68 -11.94 46.91
N VAL A 142 -7.81 -11.33 47.28
CA VAL A 142 -8.63 -11.81 48.40
C VAL A 142 -9.56 -12.97 48.03
N ASN A 143 -9.93 -13.10 46.75
CA ASN A 143 -10.83 -14.15 46.24
C ASN A 143 -10.11 -15.21 45.39
N SER A 144 -8.77 -15.29 45.48
CA SER A 144 -7.95 -16.20 44.64
C SER A 144 -8.34 -17.68 44.75
N SER A 145 -8.78 -18.13 45.93
CA SER A 145 -9.23 -19.51 46.15
C SER A 145 -10.51 -19.84 45.39
N ASP A 146 -11.44 -18.89 45.32
CA ASP A 146 -12.76 -19.08 44.70
C ASP A 146 -12.65 -19.01 43.17
N LEU A 147 -11.73 -18.15 42.68
CA LEU A 147 -11.38 -18.02 41.27
C LEU A 147 -10.63 -19.25 40.71
N GLN A 148 -9.76 -19.88 41.51
CA GLN A 148 -9.04 -21.10 41.12
C GLN A 148 -9.87 -22.37 41.26
N GLY A 149 -10.88 -22.38 42.14
CA GLY A 149 -11.72 -23.55 42.40
C GLY A 149 -12.83 -23.82 41.37
N GLY A 150 -12.86 -23.11 40.24
CA GLY A 150 -13.88 -23.25 39.20
C GLY A 150 -15.31 -22.86 39.60
N SER A 151 -15.47 -22.23 40.78
CA SER A 151 -16.78 -21.84 41.33
C SER A 151 -17.34 -20.54 40.77
N THR A 152 -16.51 -19.76 40.07
CA THR A 152 -16.86 -18.46 39.49
C THR A 152 -17.31 -18.64 38.05
N ASP A 153 -18.40 -17.96 37.68
CA ASP A 153 -18.91 -17.95 36.31
C ASP A 153 -17.84 -17.50 35.28
N PRO A 154 -17.62 -18.24 34.18
CA PRO A 154 -16.60 -17.92 33.16
C PRO A 154 -16.71 -16.51 32.59
N SER A 155 -17.94 -15.97 32.45
CA SER A 155 -18.13 -14.61 31.94
C SER A 155 -17.60 -13.55 32.90
N THR A 156 -17.64 -13.82 34.21
CA THR A 156 -17.09 -12.93 35.24
C THR A 156 -15.57 -12.90 35.22
N VAL A 157 -14.93 -14.08 35.04
CA VAL A 157 -13.47 -14.18 34.88
C VAL A 157 -13.01 -13.42 33.63
N MET A 158 -13.74 -13.54 32.53
CA MET A 158 -13.42 -12.83 31.29
C MET A 158 -13.54 -11.30 31.43
N ARG A 159 -14.63 -10.80 32.05
CA ARG A 159 -14.79 -9.37 32.37
C ARG A 159 -13.64 -8.85 33.22
N LEU A 160 -13.22 -9.62 34.22
CA LEU A 160 -12.08 -9.29 35.08
C LEU A 160 -10.78 -9.18 34.29
N VAL A 161 -10.50 -10.14 33.40
CA VAL A 161 -9.28 -10.14 32.56
C VAL A 161 -9.27 -8.93 31.63
N TYR A 162 -10.40 -8.63 30.99
CA TYR A 162 -10.49 -7.51 30.04
C TYR A 162 -10.36 -6.16 30.72
N LEU A 163 -10.99 -5.98 31.89
CA LEU A 163 -10.84 -4.78 32.69
C LEU A 163 -9.40 -4.62 33.21
N TYR A 164 -8.83 -5.69 33.76
CA TYR A 164 -7.45 -5.67 34.26
C TYR A 164 -6.47 -5.31 33.14
N GLY A 165 -6.61 -5.94 31.96
CA GLY A 165 -5.78 -5.65 30.80
C GLY A 165 -5.95 -4.23 30.26
N LEU A 166 -7.15 -3.66 30.31
CA LEU A 166 -7.41 -2.27 29.92
C LEU A 166 -6.61 -1.30 30.78
N TYR A 167 -6.80 -1.34 32.10
CA TYR A 167 -6.15 -0.41 33.02
C TYR A 167 -4.64 -0.61 33.08
N ARG A 168 -4.15 -1.85 32.92
CA ARG A 168 -2.72 -2.13 32.78
C ARG A 168 -2.13 -1.66 31.45
N GLY A 169 -2.91 -1.68 30.38
CA GLY A 169 -2.54 -1.08 29.10
C GLY A 169 -2.47 0.45 29.19
N LEU A 170 -3.46 1.09 29.82
CA LEU A 170 -3.50 2.54 30.05
C LEU A 170 -2.33 3.04 30.92
N ALA A 171 -1.94 2.26 31.93
CA ALA A 171 -0.80 2.56 32.80
C ALA A 171 0.55 2.68 32.06
N LYS A 172 0.69 2.08 30.87
CA LYS A 172 1.90 2.24 30.04
C LYS A 172 1.91 3.55 29.25
N VAL A 173 0.75 4.11 28.93
CA VAL A 173 0.59 5.26 28.03
C VAL A 173 0.47 6.58 28.80
N SER A 174 -0.17 6.55 29.96
CA SER A 174 -0.55 7.74 30.72
C SER A 174 -0.28 7.52 32.20
N TYR A 175 0.92 7.92 32.64
CA TYR A 175 1.43 7.86 34.03
C TYR A 175 1.65 6.42 34.54
N GLN A 176 2.85 6.11 35.05
CA GLN A 176 3.17 4.80 35.63
C GLN A 176 2.25 4.51 36.84
N ILE A 177 1.13 3.82 36.61
CA ILE A 177 0.26 3.34 37.68
C ILE A 177 0.97 2.14 38.33
N PRO A 178 1.27 2.18 39.65
CA PRO A 178 1.83 1.02 40.33
C PRO A 178 0.81 -0.13 40.27
N TYR A 179 1.31 -1.35 40.06
CA TYR A 179 0.49 -2.56 39.97
C TYR A 179 1.06 -3.66 40.87
N SER A 180 0.22 -4.62 41.24
CA SER A 180 0.57 -5.78 42.07
C SER A 180 1.06 -6.95 41.22
N PRO A 181 2.35 -7.34 41.31
CA PRO A 181 2.87 -8.50 40.58
C PRO A 181 2.22 -9.82 41.04
N GLU A 182 1.78 -9.91 42.29
CA GLU A 182 1.13 -11.10 42.83
C GLU A 182 -0.28 -11.28 42.27
N ALA A 183 -1.05 -10.19 42.16
CA ALA A 183 -2.37 -10.23 41.53
C ALA A 183 -2.26 -10.65 40.05
N GLU A 184 -1.28 -10.10 39.33
CA GLU A 184 -1.00 -10.50 37.94
C GLU A 184 -0.63 -11.98 37.82
N ARG A 185 0.22 -12.49 38.71
CA ARG A 185 0.61 -13.91 38.74
C ARG A 185 -0.60 -14.82 38.92
N ILE A 186 -1.51 -14.46 39.84
CA ILE A 186 -2.75 -15.21 40.08
C ILE A 186 -3.64 -15.16 38.82
N LEU A 187 -3.78 -13.99 38.19
CA LEU A 187 -4.57 -13.84 36.96
C LEU A 187 -4.04 -14.72 35.81
N PHE A 188 -2.73 -14.75 35.59
CA PHE A 188 -2.13 -15.60 34.56
C PHE A 188 -2.28 -17.10 34.85
N LYS A 189 -2.24 -17.49 36.12
CA LYS A 189 -2.53 -18.86 36.54
C LYS A 189 -3.98 -19.24 36.21
N ILE A 190 -4.94 -18.37 36.53
CA ILE A 190 -6.36 -18.57 36.20
C ILE A 190 -6.57 -18.79 34.69
N LEU A 191 -5.93 -17.97 33.84
CA LEU A 191 -6.02 -18.09 32.38
C LEU A 191 -5.35 -19.35 31.80
N SER A 192 -4.46 -19.97 32.56
CA SER A 192 -3.77 -21.20 32.16
C SER A 192 -4.51 -22.46 32.60
N GLU A 193 -5.28 -22.38 33.70
CA GLU A 193 -5.97 -23.51 34.32
C GLU A 193 -7.45 -23.62 33.92
N ASN A 194 -8.11 -22.50 33.59
CA ASN A 194 -9.54 -22.46 33.24
C ASN A 194 -9.76 -22.38 31.72
N GLU A 195 -10.82 -23.03 31.24
CA GLU A 195 -11.30 -22.80 29.87
C GLU A 195 -11.89 -21.38 29.76
N TRP A 196 -11.37 -20.60 28.82
CA TRP A 196 -11.89 -19.28 28.46
C TRP A 196 -12.01 -19.18 26.93
N ASP A 197 -12.71 -18.16 26.44
CA ASP A 197 -12.96 -18.00 25.00
C ASP A 197 -12.75 -16.54 24.58
N LEU A 198 -11.59 -16.26 23.96
CA LEU A 198 -11.19 -14.91 23.55
C LEU A 198 -12.23 -14.18 22.66
N PRO A 199 -12.90 -14.81 21.67
CA PRO A 199 -13.90 -14.12 20.84
C PRO A 199 -15.30 -14.03 21.46
N SER A 200 -15.54 -14.63 22.64
CA SER A 200 -16.90 -14.76 23.19
C SER A 200 -17.50 -13.45 23.74
N ALA A 201 -16.68 -12.44 23.99
CA ALA A 201 -17.16 -11.13 24.42
C ALA A 201 -16.40 -9.98 23.76
N ARG A 202 -17.02 -8.79 23.86
CA ARG A 202 -16.43 -7.54 23.39
C ARG A 202 -15.14 -7.25 24.18
N ILE A 203 -14.08 -6.77 23.53
CA ILE A 203 -12.83 -6.39 24.17
C ILE A 203 -12.40 -5.01 23.70
N HIS A 204 -11.89 -4.21 24.63
CA HIS A 204 -11.29 -2.93 24.31
C HIS A 204 -9.93 -3.14 23.60
N PRO A 205 -9.60 -2.42 22.50
CA PRO A 205 -8.34 -2.60 21.77
C PRO A 205 -7.07 -2.49 22.65
N ILE A 206 -7.07 -1.58 23.62
CA ILE A 206 -5.96 -1.42 24.59
C ILE A 206 -5.77 -2.69 25.44
N SER A 207 -6.86 -3.33 25.87
CA SER A 207 -6.80 -4.57 26.64
C SER A 207 -6.30 -5.74 25.81
N LEU A 208 -6.84 -5.88 24.58
CA LEU A 208 -6.40 -6.89 23.63
C LEU A 208 -4.90 -6.78 23.35
N LYS A 209 -4.44 -5.56 23.08
CA LYS A 209 -3.03 -5.24 22.88
C LYS A 209 -2.19 -5.59 24.11
N TRP A 210 -2.65 -5.25 25.32
CA TRP A 210 -1.93 -5.60 26.55
C TRP A 210 -1.82 -7.11 26.75
N LEU A 211 -2.86 -7.89 26.47
CA LEU A 211 -2.84 -9.36 26.56
C LEU A 211 -1.78 -9.96 25.63
N PHE A 212 -1.74 -9.50 24.37
CA PHE A 212 -0.76 -9.94 23.37
C PHE A 212 0.67 -9.43 23.64
N GLN A 213 0.85 -8.53 24.62
CA GLN A 213 2.18 -8.14 25.10
C GLN A 213 2.73 -9.08 26.19
N GLN A 214 1.93 -10.02 26.73
CA GLN A 214 2.37 -10.86 27.84
C GLN A 214 2.94 -12.20 27.36
N GLU A 215 4.25 -12.37 27.47
CA GLU A 215 4.96 -13.61 27.10
C GLU A 215 4.47 -14.84 27.89
N LYS A 216 4.15 -14.66 29.17
CA LYS A 216 3.64 -15.72 30.06
C LYS A 216 2.29 -16.29 29.61
N LEU A 217 1.54 -15.55 28.78
CA LEU A 217 0.25 -15.98 28.24
C LEU A 217 0.38 -16.56 26.82
N SER A 218 1.59 -16.76 26.31
CA SER A 218 1.80 -17.25 24.94
C SER A 218 1.10 -18.58 24.66
N THR A 219 1.28 -19.59 25.52
CA THR A 219 0.63 -20.90 25.37
C THR A 219 -0.90 -20.83 25.38
N PRO A 220 -1.57 -20.23 26.41
CA PRO A 220 -3.02 -20.14 26.41
C PRO A 220 -3.55 -19.28 25.25
N LEU A 221 -2.87 -18.19 24.87
CA LEU A 221 -3.27 -17.36 23.72
C LEU A 221 -3.14 -18.11 22.39
N SER A 222 -2.10 -18.93 22.20
CA SER A 222 -1.95 -19.77 21.01
C SER A 222 -3.09 -20.77 20.85
N TYR A 223 -3.57 -21.35 21.95
CA TYR A 223 -4.75 -22.22 21.93
C TYR A 223 -6.03 -21.45 21.54
N GLN A 224 -6.23 -20.25 22.11
CA GLN A 224 -7.36 -19.38 21.75
C GLN A 224 -7.33 -18.94 20.28
N LEU A 225 -6.15 -18.58 19.77
CA LEU A 225 -5.95 -18.24 18.36
C LEU A 225 -6.27 -19.43 17.46
N LEU A 226 -5.83 -20.64 17.81
CA LEU A 226 -6.16 -21.85 17.03
C LEU A 226 -7.67 -22.12 16.99
N LYS A 227 -8.36 -21.98 18.13
CA LYS A 227 -9.83 -22.09 18.21
C LYS A 227 -10.52 -21.02 17.37
N PHE A 228 -10.02 -19.78 17.42
CA PHE A 228 -10.48 -18.67 16.60
C PHE A 228 -10.30 -18.94 15.10
N CYS A 229 -9.19 -19.54 14.68
CA CYS A 229 -8.99 -19.95 13.28
C CYS A 229 -10.04 -20.97 12.83
N GLY A 230 -10.33 -21.97 13.67
CA GLY A 230 -11.31 -23.02 13.35
C GLY A 230 -12.74 -22.50 13.17
N ASN A 231 -13.14 -21.50 13.96
CA ASN A 231 -14.50 -20.93 13.92
C ASN A 231 -14.73 -20.00 12.72
N ASN A 232 -13.70 -19.33 12.18
CA ASN A 232 -13.85 -18.39 11.07
C ASN A 232 -13.83 -19.03 9.67
N ILE A 233 -13.54 -20.33 9.57
CA ILE A 233 -13.51 -21.07 8.29
C ILE A 233 -14.90 -21.65 7.95
N GLY A 234 -15.78 -21.77 8.95
CA GLY A 234 -17.18 -22.14 8.77
C GLY A 234 -18.09 -20.92 8.67
N ASN A 235 -18.64 -20.69 7.47
CA ASN A 235 -19.63 -19.67 7.12
C ASN A 235 -19.14 -18.22 7.07
N GLY A 236 -18.90 -17.77 5.83
CA GLY A 236 -18.88 -16.35 5.44
C GLY A 236 -20.25 -15.69 5.57
N ILE A 237 -20.78 -15.62 6.80
CA ILE A 237 -21.83 -14.67 7.14
C ILE A 237 -21.13 -13.52 7.86
N ILE A 238 -20.59 -12.59 7.07
CA ILE A 238 -20.39 -11.23 7.54
C ILE A 238 -21.79 -10.68 7.78
N VAL A 239 -22.31 -10.86 8.99
CA VAL A 239 -23.43 -10.04 9.45
C VAL A 239 -22.86 -8.63 9.51
N HIS A 240 -23.18 -7.81 8.50
CA HIS A 240 -23.00 -6.36 8.57
C HIS A 240 -23.93 -5.81 9.67
N GLY A 241 -23.48 -5.95 10.91
CA GLY A 241 -23.99 -5.28 12.09
C GLY A 241 -22.81 -4.56 12.77
N LYS A 242 -23.04 -3.33 13.23
CA LYS A 242 -22.07 -2.48 13.94
C LYS A 242 -21.63 -3.12 15.29
N ASN A 243 -20.80 -4.17 15.25
CA ASN A 243 -20.21 -4.77 16.44
C ASN A 243 -18.72 -4.38 16.53
N SER A 244 -18.45 -3.09 16.74
CA SER A 244 -17.10 -2.48 16.74
C SER A 244 -16.14 -3.01 17.81
N HIS A 245 -16.63 -3.76 18.79
CA HIS A 245 -15.83 -4.19 19.95
C HIS A 245 -15.65 -5.70 20.07
N MET A 246 -16.17 -6.53 19.16
CA MET A 246 -15.87 -7.98 19.18
C MET A 246 -14.47 -8.25 18.63
N VAL A 247 -13.74 -9.23 19.20
CA VAL A 247 -12.50 -9.72 18.58
C VAL A 247 -12.85 -10.29 17.22
N ASN A 248 -12.53 -9.53 16.17
CA ASN A 248 -12.66 -9.95 14.80
C ASN A 248 -11.27 -10.00 14.16
N ILE A 249 -11.24 -10.54 12.95
CA ILE A 249 -9.99 -10.67 12.19
C ILE A 249 -9.31 -9.32 11.94
N ASN A 250 -10.09 -8.25 11.77
CA ASN A 250 -9.57 -6.88 11.60
C ASN A 250 -8.81 -6.39 12.83
N SER A 251 -9.33 -6.66 14.03
CA SER A 251 -8.71 -6.24 15.30
C SER A 251 -7.37 -6.96 15.52
N ILE A 252 -7.30 -8.25 15.18
CA ILE A 252 -6.05 -9.03 15.24
C ILE A 252 -5.06 -8.53 14.18
N ALA A 253 -5.54 -8.25 12.96
CA ALA A 253 -4.72 -7.79 11.87
C ALA A 253 -4.13 -6.38 12.15
N GLU A 254 -4.93 -5.45 12.69
CA GLU A 254 -4.49 -4.13 13.11
C GLU A 254 -3.44 -4.22 14.23
N LEU A 255 -3.68 -5.09 15.21
CA LEU A 255 -2.73 -5.37 16.28
C LEU A 255 -1.39 -5.84 15.70
N ILE A 256 -1.37 -6.85 14.83
CA ILE A 256 -0.13 -7.36 14.24
C ILE A 256 0.57 -6.29 13.40
N ALA A 257 -0.17 -5.55 12.57
CA ALA A 257 0.39 -4.47 11.75
C ALA A 257 1.01 -3.34 12.59
N GLY A 258 0.52 -3.12 13.82
CA GLY A 258 1.05 -2.13 14.75
C GLY A 258 2.45 -2.43 15.31
N GLY A 259 2.92 -3.68 15.22
CA GLY A 259 4.31 -4.09 15.51
C GLY A 259 4.80 -3.99 16.97
N ASP A 260 3.99 -3.50 17.91
CA ASP A 260 4.38 -3.28 19.31
C ASP A 260 3.80 -4.32 20.30
N ASN A 261 3.56 -5.52 19.79
CA ASN A 261 3.00 -6.66 20.52
C ASN A 261 3.58 -7.97 19.96
N HIS A 262 3.33 -9.08 20.66
CA HIS A 262 3.84 -10.40 20.27
C HIS A 262 2.90 -11.14 19.31
N GLY A 263 1.92 -10.48 18.67
CA GLY A 263 0.93 -11.15 17.82
C GLY A 263 1.55 -11.92 16.65
N ALA A 264 2.50 -11.31 15.95
CA ALA A 264 3.27 -11.98 14.90
C ALA A 264 4.07 -13.16 15.45
N THR A 265 4.77 -12.98 16.58
CA THR A 265 5.52 -14.05 17.26
C THR A 265 4.62 -15.22 17.65
N LEU A 266 3.43 -14.94 18.19
CA LEU A 266 2.47 -15.97 18.60
C LEU A 266 1.99 -16.77 17.39
N LEU A 267 1.60 -16.11 16.29
CA LEU A 267 1.17 -16.81 15.08
C LEU A 267 2.27 -17.65 14.44
N VAL A 268 3.50 -17.12 14.37
CA VAL A 268 4.64 -17.88 13.85
C VAL A 268 4.95 -19.07 14.76
N SER A 269 4.97 -18.87 16.09
CA SER A 269 5.21 -19.95 17.05
C SER A 269 4.12 -21.02 17.00
N LEU A 270 2.86 -20.63 16.84
CA LEU A 270 1.73 -21.55 16.70
C LEU A 270 1.89 -22.38 15.42
N LEU A 271 2.24 -21.75 14.30
CA LEU A 271 2.52 -22.45 13.06
C LEU A 271 3.67 -23.45 13.26
N THR A 272 4.79 -23.04 13.86
CA THR A 272 5.94 -23.93 14.14
C THR A 272 5.56 -25.10 15.04
N GLN A 273 4.80 -24.88 16.11
CA GLN A 273 4.35 -25.94 17.03
C GLN A 273 3.41 -26.95 16.36
N LEU A 274 2.57 -26.49 15.42
CA LEU A 274 1.70 -27.38 14.65
C LEU A 274 2.48 -28.24 13.66
N LEU A 275 3.67 -27.80 13.21
CA LEU A 275 4.56 -28.59 12.34
C LEU A 275 5.28 -29.71 13.10
N GLU A 276 5.57 -29.52 14.40
CA GLU A 276 6.25 -30.51 15.23
C GLU A 276 5.34 -31.67 15.66
N LYS A 277 4.02 -31.46 15.67
CA LYS A 277 3.03 -32.46 16.11
C LYS A 277 2.33 -33.10 14.91
N GLU A 278 2.55 -34.40 14.71
CA GLU A 278 1.90 -35.15 13.63
C GLU A 278 0.36 -35.19 13.80
N GLY A 279 -0.39 -34.89 12.73
CA GLY A 279 -1.85 -35.12 12.65
C GLY A 279 -2.75 -33.87 12.73
N HIS A 280 -2.19 -32.66 12.70
CA HIS A 280 -2.95 -31.39 12.83
C HIS A 280 -3.13 -30.63 11.51
N GLU A 281 -3.40 -31.32 10.40
CA GLU A 281 -3.54 -30.71 9.06
C GLU A 281 -4.57 -29.58 9.01
N HIS A 282 -5.75 -29.78 9.60
CA HIS A 282 -6.79 -28.76 9.67
C HIS A 282 -6.30 -27.51 10.43
N GLY A 283 -5.54 -27.69 11.51
CA GLY A 283 -4.97 -26.58 12.28
C GLY A 283 -3.97 -25.77 11.46
N ILE A 284 -3.09 -26.43 10.71
CA ILE A 284 -2.11 -25.79 9.83
C ILE A 284 -2.83 -24.96 8.75
N ILE A 285 -3.80 -25.57 8.04
CA ILE A 285 -4.60 -24.88 7.01
C ILE A 285 -5.28 -23.66 7.61
N SER A 286 -5.85 -23.80 8.81
CA SER A 286 -6.58 -22.71 9.46
C SER A 286 -5.68 -21.52 9.81
N VAL A 287 -4.49 -21.78 10.33
CA VAL A 287 -3.51 -20.73 10.64
C VAL A 287 -2.98 -20.08 9.36
N VAL A 288 -2.65 -20.88 8.33
CA VAL A 288 -2.18 -20.36 7.03
C VAL A 288 -3.23 -19.42 6.39
N HIS A 289 -4.52 -19.80 6.43
CA HIS A 289 -5.59 -18.93 5.95
C HIS A 289 -5.76 -17.66 6.78
N LEU A 290 -5.68 -17.76 8.11
CA LEU A 290 -5.74 -16.58 8.98
C LEU A 290 -4.62 -15.60 8.66
N VAL A 291 -3.37 -16.08 8.57
CA VAL A 291 -2.21 -15.25 8.22
C VAL A 291 -2.40 -14.62 6.84
N GLY A 292 -2.87 -15.39 5.85
CA GLY A 292 -3.15 -14.88 4.52
C GLY A 292 -4.23 -13.78 4.51
N THR A 293 -5.25 -13.91 5.36
CA THR A 293 -6.33 -12.91 5.48
C THR A 293 -5.86 -11.66 6.23
N ILE A 294 -5.01 -11.80 7.25
CA ILE A 294 -4.39 -10.68 7.95
C ILE A 294 -3.58 -9.82 6.97
N ILE A 295 -2.81 -10.44 6.07
CA ILE A 295 -2.03 -9.74 5.05
C ILE A 295 -2.94 -9.02 4.05
N ASP A 296 -4.07 -9.62 3.66
CA ASP A 296 -5.04 -8.96 2.76
C ASP A 296 -5.66 -7.70 3.40
N ILE A 297 -5.93 -7.73 4.71
CA ILE A 297 -6.49 -6.58 5.45
C ILE A 297 -5.41 -5.50 5.66
N PHE A 298 -4.23 -5.89 6.13
CA PHE A 298 -3.10 -4.99 6.38
C PHE A 298 -1.80 -5.57 5.80
N PRO A 299 -1.40 -5.17 4.57
CA PRO A 299 -0.19 -5.68 3.92
C PRO A 299 1.10 -5.48 4.74
N VAL A 300 1.17 -4.44 5.58
CA VAL A 300 2.29 -4.14 6.49
C VAL A 300 2.51 -5.24 7.54
N ALA A 301 1.48 -6.03 7.87
CA ALA A 301 1.63 -7.19 8.75
C ALA A 301 2.64 -8.22 8.21
N SER A 302 2.86 -8.26 6.89
CA SER A 302 3.87 -9.13 6.28
C SER A 302 5.29 -8.83 6.79
N ASP A 303 5.64 -7.56 7.04
CA ASP A 303 6.95 -7.19 7.60
C ASP A 303 7.10 -7.69 9.04
N GLN A 304 6.05 -7.56 9.85
CA GLN A 304 6.07 -8.02 11.24
C GLN A 304 6.16 -9.55 11.32
N LEU A 305 5.35 -10.26 10.54
CA LEU A 305 5.44 -11.72 10.43
C LEU A 305 6.83 -12.16 9.97
N TRP A 306 7.44 -11.40 9.06
CA TRP A 306 8.80 -11.64 8.59
C TRP A 306 9.84 -11.52 9.68
N LEU A 307 9.89 -10.37 10.36
CA LEU A 307 10.81 -10.08 11.46
C LEU A 307 10.74 -11.16 12.55
N HIS A 308 9.57 -11.77 12.74
CA HIS A 308 9.33 -12.81 13.73
C HIS A 308 9.47 -14.25 13.21
N GLY A 309 10.06 -14.46 12.04
CA GLY A 309 10.55 -15.77 11.61
C GLY A 309 9.60 -16.59 10.73
N ILE A 310 8.55 -15.99 10.14
CA ILE A 310 7.63 -16.71 9.24
C ILE A 310 8.37 -17.42 8.09
N GLY A 311 9.50 -16.85 7.60
CA GLY A 311 10.32 -17.44 6.55
C GLY A 311 10.86 -18.83 6.92
N SER A 312 11.39 -18.98 8.13
CA SER A 312 11.85 -20.29 8.64
C SER A 312 10.69 -21.28 8.83
N ALA A 313 9.53 -20.82 9.33
CA ALA A 313 8.36 -21.67 9.49
C ALA A 313 7.84 -22.17 8.13
N LEU A 314 7.82 -21.30 7.11
CA LEU A 314 7.47 -21.67 5.75
C LEU A 314 8.49 -22.62 5.12
N ARG A 315 9.79 -22.43 5.37
CA ARG A 315 10.81 -23.39 4.93
C ARG A 315 10.57 -24.77 5.53
N ASN A 316 10.31 -24.88 6.82
CA ASN A 316 10.10 -26.17 7.47
C ASN A 316 8.79 -26.82 6.99
N LEU A 317 7.70 -26.04 6.89
CA LEU A 317 6.43 -26.50 6.35
C LEU A 317 6.57 -26.96 4.90
N PHE A 318 7.23 -26.17 4.06
CA PHE A 318 7.29 -26.42 2.62
C PHE A 318 8.38 -27.41 2.23
N CYS A 319 9.56 -27.39 2.85
CA CYS A 319 10.70 -28.21 2.46
C CYS A 319 10.82 -29.50 3.27
N GLU A 320 10.64 -29.44 4.58
CA GLU A 320 11.00 -30.52 5.51
C GLU A 320 9.81 -31.43 5.87
N SER A 321 8.57 -30.93 5.81
CA SER A 321 7.39 -31.70 6.20
C SER A 321 6.86 -32.66 5.12
N THR A 322 6.30 -33.80 5.56
CA THR A 322 5.59 -34.77 4.70
C THR A 322 4.26 -34.22 4.16
N TYR A 323 3.72 -33.16 4.77
CA TYR A 323 2.45 -32.52 4.42
C TYR A 323 2.43 -31.91 3.02
N THR A 324 3.60 -31.59 2.45
CA THR A 324 3.70 -31.03 1.08
C THR A 324 3.32 -32.00 -0.04
N GLN A 325 3.12 -33.28 0.27
CA GLN A 325 2.56 -34.24 -0.69
C GLN A 325 1.04 -34.11 -0.84
N SER A 326 0.35 -33.46 0.12
CA SER A 326 -1.08 -33.22 0.06
C SER A 326 -1.39 -31.88 -0.65
N PRO A 327 -2.15 -31.87 -1.76
CA PRO A 327 -2.52 -30.65 -2.47
C PRO A 327 -3.39 -29.69 -1.63
N GLN A 328 -4.05 -30.21 -0.58
CA GLN A 328 -4.88 -29.44 0.35
C GLN A 328 -4.06 -28.50 1.23
N ILE A 329 -2.78 -28.79 1.45
CA ILE A 329 -1.87 -27.97 2.25
C ILE A 329 -0.90 -27.19 1.35
N SER A 330 -0.41 -27.80 0.26
CA SER A 330 0.54 -27.13 -0.64
C SER A 330 -0.04 -25.85 -1.26
N THR A 331 -1.29 -25.88 -1.72
CA THR A 331 -1.91 -24.74 -2.41
C THR A 331 -2.08 -23.52 -1.49
N PRO A 332 -2.70 -23.64 -0.28
CA PRO A 332 -2.77 -22.52 0.66
C PRO A 332 -1.40 -21.96 1.05
N VAL A 333 -0.39 -22.82 1.20
CA VAL A 333 0.98 -22.40 1.55
C VAL A 333 1.63 -21.63 0.40
N LEU A 334 1.48 -22.06 -0.84
CA LEU A 334 1.96 -21.34 -2.02
C LEU A 334 1.27 -19.97 -2.14
N VAL A 335 -0.04 -19.90 -1.92
CA VAL A 335 -0.78 -18.63 -1.89
C VAL A 335 -0.26 -17.71 -0.79
N LEU A 336 0.02 -18.24 0.41
CA LEU A 336 0.59 -17.47 1.50
C LEU A 336 2.00 -16.93 1.16
N ILE A 337 2.87 -17.78 0.60
CA ILE A 337 4.20 -17.37 0.12
C ILE A 337 4.08 -16.23 -0.90
N PHE A 338 3.18 -16.37 -1.87
CA PHE A 338 2.92 -15.34 -2.88
C PHE A 338 2.47 -14.02 -2.23
N LYS A 339 1.49 -14.06 -1.31
CA LYS A 339 0.99 -12.87 -0.61
C LYS A 339 2.05 -12.15 0.22
N ILE A 340 2.90 -12.91 0.91
CA ILE A 340 4.02 -12.35 1.68
C ILE A 340 4.99 -11.65 0.75
N LEU A 341 5.45 -12.31 -0.31
CA LEU A 341 6.42 -11.72 -1.26
C LEU A 341 5.84 -10.52 -2.02
N CYS A 342 4.53 -10.48 -2.27
CA CYS A 342 3.86 -9.33 -2.87
C CYS A 342 3.82 -8.10 -1.94
N SER A 343 3.77 -8.31 -0.62
CA SER A 343 3.45 -7.26 0.35
C SER A 343 4.66 -6.78 1.15
N VAL A 344 5.66 -7.64 1.36
CA VAL A 344 6.82 -7.38 2.20
C VAL A 344 7.74 -6.32 1.60
N HIS A 345 8.23 -5.42 2.45
CA HIS A 345 9.22 -4.42 2.02
C HIS A 345 10.59 -5.07 1.81
N HIS A 346 11.29 -4.63 0.77
CA HIS A 346 12.62 -5.16 0.40
C HIS A 346 13.64 -5.07 1.55
N GLY A 347 13.57 -4.04 2.40
CA GLY A 347 14.48 -3.88 3.53
C GLY A 347 14.31 -4.88 4.68
N THR A 348 13.19 -5.62 4.71
CA THR A 348 12.86 -6.59 5.78
C THR A 348 13.39 -8.00 5.45
N LEU A 349 13.58 -8.30 4.16
CA LEU A 349 14.01 -9.60 3.67
C LEU A 349 15.53 -9.81 3.94
N SER A 350 15.89 -10.64 4.93
CA SER A 350 17.30 -10.78 5.36
C SER A 350 17.87 -12.21 5.36
N ASP A 351 17.10 -13.23 4.93
CA ASP A 351 17.47 -14.64 5.04
C ASP A 351 17.54 -15.34 3.66
N ASP A 352 18.66 -15.17 2.96
CA ASP A 352 18.89 -15.74 1.62
C ASP A 352 18.94 -17.28 1.64
N GLU A 353 19.37 -17.92 2.74
CA GLU A 353 19.53 -19.37 2.83
C GLU A 353 18.19 -20.10 2.92
N CYS A 354 17.25 -19.61 3.75
CA CYS A 354 15.92 -20.19 3.84
C CYS A 354 15.21 -20.18 2.48
N TRP A 355 15.31 -19.08 1.76
CA TRP A 355 14.67 -18.93 0.46
C TRP A 355 15.36 -19.71 -0.64
N LEU A 356 16.66 -19.97 -0.54
CA LEU A 356 17.34 -20.83 -1.49
C LEU A 356 16.72 -22.24 -1.45
N ALA A 357 16.50 -22.80 -0.25
CA ALA A 357 15.87 -24.10 -0.09
C ALA A 357 14.43 -24.13 -0.64
N VAL A 358 13.61 -23.13 -0.30
CA VAL A 358 12.24 -23.00 -0.82
C VAL A 358 12.25 -22.88 -2.34
N THR A 359 13.13 -22.04 -2.90
CA THR A 359 13.28 -21.82 -4.35
C THR A 359 13.66 -23.09 -5.09
N MET A 360 14.61 -23.86 -4.56
CA MET A 360 15.00 -25.14 -5.18
C MET A 360 13.82 -26.13 -5.23
N LYS A 361 13.00 -26.17 -4.18
CA LYS A 361 11.79 -27.01 -4.16
C LYS A 361 10.71 -26.50 -5.14
N LEU A 362 10.52 -25.19 -5.23
CA LEU A 362 9.62 -24.54 -6.20
C LEU A 362 10.03 -24.85 -7.66
N ILE A 363 11.32 -24.73 -7.98
CA ILE A 363 11.85 -25.09 -9.30
C ILE A 363 11.55 -26.56 -9.61
N ASN A 364 11.74 -27.45 -8.64
CA ASN A 364 11.46 -28.87 -8.82
C ASN A 364 9.97 -29.15 -9.14
N ILE A 365 9.03 -28.40 -8.55
CA ILE A 365 7.59 -28.54 -8.84
C ILE A 365 7.29 -28.23 -10.30
N ILE A 366 7.83 -27.12 -10.84
CA ILE A 366 7.66 -26.79 -12.25
C ILE A 366 8.27 -27.89 -13.12
N THR A 367 9.50 -28.32 -12.82
CA THR A 367 10.23 -29.24 -13.69
C THR A 367 9.66 -30.65 -13.72
N THR A 368 9.09 -31.10 -12.60
CA THR A 368 8.46 -32.42 -12.51
C THR A 368 7.07 -32.44 -13.15
N ARG A 369 6.30 -31.37 -13.00
CA ARG A 369 4.88 -31.36 -13.40
C ARG A 369 4.63 -30.75 -14.78
N ALA A 370 5.49 -29.83 -15.24
CA ALA A 370 5.33 -29.24 -16.57
C ALA A 370 5.49 -30.26 -17.71
N ALA A 371 6.13 -31.41 -17.44
CA ALA A 371 6.21 -32.53 -18.39
C ALA A 371 4.83 -33.16 -18.68
N ASP A 372 3.91 -33.14 -17.70
CA ASP A 372 2.55 -33.66 -17.82
C ASP A 372 1.52 -32.58 -18.21
N GLY A 373 1.98 -31.33 -18.38
CA GLY A 373 1.15 -30.15 -18.66
C GLY A 373 1.16 -29.14 -17.52
N TRP A 374 1.14 -27.85 -17.87
CA TRP A 374 1.11 -26.76 -16.89
C TRP A 374 -0.25 -26.72 -16.16
N ASN A 375 -0.22 -26.72 -14.84
CA ASN A 375 -1.41 -26.59 -13.99
C ASN A 375 -1.39 -25.29 -13.17
N GLN A 376 -2.49 -24.97 -12.50
CA GLN A 376 -2.63 -23.74 -11.69
C GLN A 376 -1.53 -23.61 -10.61
N GLU A 377 -1.09 -24.72 -10.03
CA GLU A 377 0.00 -24.72 -9.07
C GLU A 377 1.33 -24.28 -9.71
N CYS A 378 1.64 -24.75 -10.93
CA CYS A 378 2.81 -24.31 -11.69
C CYS A 378 2.77 -22.81 -12.00
N LEU A 379 1.59 -22.24 -12.26
CA LEU A 379 1.42 -20.81 -12.51
C LEU A 379 1.67 -19.99 -11.24
N ILE A 380 1.11 -20.40 -10.10
CA ILE A 380 1.37 -19.75 -8.80
C ILE A 380 2.87 -19.81 -8.48
N VAL A 381 3.49 -20.96 -8.66
CA VAL A 381 4.94 -21.12 -8.46
C VAL A 381 5.73 -20.20 -9.38
N THR A 382 5.36 -20.08 -10.65
CA THR A 382 6.01 -19.16 -11.59
C THR A 382 5.86 -17.71 -11.14
N GLY A 383 4.68 -17.32 -10.65
CA GLY A 383 4.45 -16.01 -10.03
C GLY A 383 5.36 -15.76 -8.83
N ILE A 384 5.55 -16.76 -7.96
CA ILE A 384 6.49 -16.68 -6.82
C ILE A 384 7.93 -16.49 -7.32
N LEU A 385 8.38 -17.24 -8.32
CA LEU A 385 9.72 -17.08 -8.90
C LEU A 385 9.92 -15.68 -9.48
N CYS A 386 8.91 -15.12 -10.16
CA CYS A 386 8.92 -13.73 -10.64
C CYS A 386 9.12 -12.72 -9.50
N LEU A 387 8.42 -12.89 -8.37
CA LEU A 387 8.55 -12.01 -7.21
C LEU A 387 9.93 -12.09 -6.56
N ILE A 388 10.52 -13.29 -6.46
CA ILE A 388 11.89 -13.47 -5.98
C ILE A 388 12.88 -12.71 -6.87
N LEU A 389 12.78 -12.86 -8.19
CA LEU A 389 13.59 -12.12 -9.14
C LEU A 389 13.34 -10.61 -9.07
N HIS A 390 12.10 -10.18 -8.84
CA HIS A 390 11.77 -8.77 -8.65
C HIS A 390 12.51 -8.16 -7.45
N HIS A 391 12.47 -8.81 -6.29
CA HIS A 391 13.16 -8.37 -5.08
C HIS A 391 14.68 -8.29 -5.26
N SER A 392 15.26 -9.16 -6.08
CA SER A 392 16.70 -9.11 -6.41
C SER A 392 17.14 -7.87 -7.16
N SER A 393 16.22 -7.15 -7.80
CA SER A 393 16.54 -5.85 -8.39
C SER A 393 16.88 -4.80 -7.32
N ASN A 394 16.51 -5.03 -6.06
CA ASN A 394 16.82 -4.18 -4.90
C ASN A 394 17.94 -4.78 -4.02
N GLU A 395 18.77 -5.67 -4.57
CA GLU A 395 19.92 -6.30 -3.88
C GLU A 395 19.57 -7.33 -2.78
N VAL A 396 18.37 -7.93 -2.83
CA VAL A 396 17.89 -8.90 -1.83
C VAL A 396 17.44 -10.21 -2.49
N LEU A 397 17.54 -11.38 -1.83
CA LEU A 397 17.25 -12.69 -2.44
C LEU A 397 18.15 -13.00 -3.65
N ILE A 398 19.45 -12.64 -3.55
CA ILE A 398 20.42 -12.82 -4.63
C ILE A 398 20.73 -14.30 -4.85
N ALA A 399 21.00 -15.07 -3.79
CA ALA A 399 21.28 -16.50 -3.93
C ALA A 399 20.09 -17.30 -4.50
N PRO A 400 18.84 -17.11 -4.01
CA PRO A 400 17.64 -17.66 -4.66
C PRO A 400 17.53 -17.30 -6.14
N SER A 401 17.77 -16.04 -6.50
CA SER A 401 17.67 -15.56 -7.88
C SER A 401 18.72 -16.18 -8.80
N LYS A 402 19.95 -16.41 -8.31
CA LYS A 402 20.98 -17.18 -9.03
C LYS A 402 20.50 -18.59 -9.35
N ALA A 403 19.87 -19.27 -8.39
CA ALA A 403 19.35 -20.61 -8.58
C ALA A 403 18.25 -20.67 -9.65
N ILE A 404 17.35 -19.67 -9.68
CA ILE A 404 16.30 -19.57 -10.70
C ILE A 404 16.92 -19.37 -12.09
N ILE A 405 17.78 -18.35 -12.23
CA ILE A 405 18.34 -17.95 -13.52
C ILE A 405 19.20 -19.07 -14.13
N LEU A 406 19.96 -19.79 -13.31
CA LEU A 406 20.91 -20.84 -13.75
C LEU A 406 20.30 -22.25 -13.83
N SER A 407 19.01 -22.41 -13.53
CA SER A 407 18.37 -23.73 -13.52
C SER A 407 18.22 -24.30 -14.93
N THR A 408 19.00 -25.32 -15.26
CA THR A 408 19.03 -25.95 -16.60
C THR A 408 17.70 -26.59 -16.98
N SER A 409 17.01 -27.20 -16.01
CA SER A 409 15.71 -27.84 -16.19
C SER A 409 14.62 -26.80 -16.45
N LEU A 410 14.59 -25.71 -15.68
CA LEU A 410 13.64 -24.61 -15.89
C LEU A 410 13.87 -23.94 -17.25
N VAL A 411 15.12 -23.70 -17.63
CA VAL A 411 15.49 -23.19 -18.96
C VAL A 411 14.96 -24.09 -20.07
N SER A 412 15.12 -25.41 -19.94
CA SER A 412 14.61 -26.38 -20.92
C SER A 412 13.09 -26.31 -21.06
N THR A 413 12.36 -26.25 -19.94
CA THR A 413 10.89 -26.12 -19.93
C THR A 413 10.44 -24.82 -20.61
N ILE A 414 11.05 -23.69 -20.26
CA ILE A 414 10.75 -22.37 -20.85
C ILE A 414 10.99 -22.41 -22.37
N ASN A 415 12.15 -22.90 -22.80
CA ASN A 415 12.50 -22.96 -24.22
C ASN A 415 11.52 -23.84 -25.01
N SER A 416 11.07 -24.97 -24.44
CA SER A 416 10.06 -25.82 -25.06
C SER A 416 8.72 -25.09 -25.23
N THR A 417 8.26 -24.40 -24.19
CA THR A 417 6.99 -23.65 -24.23
C THR A 417 7.04 -22.48 -25.23
N ILE A 418 8.16 -21.75 -25.28
CA ILE A 418 8.34 -20.67 -26.25
C ILE A 418 8.43 -21.22 -27.68
N HIS A 419 9.16 -22.32 -27.89
CA HIS A 419 9.27 -22.94 -29.19
C HIS A 419 7.89 -23.39 -29.71
N GLU A 420 7.09 -24.04 -28.88
CA GLU A 420 5.73 -24.45 -29.20
C GLU A 420 4.83 -23.25 -29.55
N ALA A 421 4.89 -22.17 -28.76
CA ALA A 421 4.15 -20.95 -29.04
C ALA A 421 4.57 -20.30 -30.38
N CYS A 422 5.88 -20.23 -30.65
CA CYS A 422 6.41 -19.69 -31.90
C CYS A 422 6.01 -20.53 -33.13
N LEU A 423 5.88 -21.86 -32.99
CA LEU A 423 5.46 -22.76 -34.09
C LEU A 423 4.02 -22.52 -34.54
N LYS A 424 3.14 -22.01 -33.66
CA LYS A 424 1.73 -21.71 -34.00
C LYS A 424 1.59 -20.59 -35.04
N GLY A 425 2.59 -19.71 -35.17
CA GLY A 425 2.56 -18.62 -36.15
C GLY A 425 1.31 -17.75 -35.98
N PRO A 426 0.58 -17.41 -37.06
CA PRO A 426 -0.63 -16.58 -36.99
C PRO A 426 -1.74 -17.11 -36.06
N ALA A 427 -1.83 -18.43 -35.87
CA ALA A 427 -2.82 -19.04 -34.98
C ALA A 427 -2.56 -18.72 -33.49
N LEU A 428 -1.39 -18.16 -33.15
CA LEU A 428 -1.08 -17.72 -31.78
C LEU A 428 -2.04 -16.64 -31.27
N VAL A 429 -2.67 -15.87 -32.16
CA VAL A 429 -3.63 -14.82 -31.77
C VAL A 429 -4.84 -15.36 -31.03
N ASP A 430 -5.25 -16.60 -31.32
CA ASP A 430 -6.39 -17.28 -30.70
C ASP A 430 -6.04 -17.89 -29.33
N HIS A 431 -4.77 -17.76 -28.89
CA HIS A 431 -4.30 -18.23 -27.59
C HIS A 431 -4.08 -17.03 -26.66
N ASP A 432 -5.17 -16.60 -26.04
CA ASP A 432 -5.23 -15.50 -25.07
C ASP A 432 -5.21 -16.01 -23.61
N GLU A 433 -5.39 -15.09 -22.66
CA GLU A 433 -5.45 -15.37 -21.23
C GLU A 433 -6.57 -16.31 -20.79
N GLU A 434 -7.62 -16.50 -21.60
CA GLU A 434 -8.70 -17.44 -21.30
C GLU A 434 -8.31 -18.88 -21.71
N THR A 435 -7.30 -19.03 -22.56
CA THR A 435 -6.76 -20.34 -22.95
C THR A 435 -5.61 -20.76 -22.02
N SER A 436 -5.58 -22.05 -21.65
CA SER A 436 -4.50 -22.59 -20.81
C SER A 436 -3.10 -22.34 -21.39
N SER A 437 -2.94 -22.46 -22.71
CA SER A 437 -1.65 -22.21 -23.35
C SER A 437 -1.26 -20.73 -23.40
N GLY A 438 -2.23 -19.81 -23.50
CA GLY A 438 -1.96 -18.37 -23.50
C GLY A 438 -1.63 -17.86 -22.10
N GLU A 439 -2.37 -18.31 -21.08
CA GLU A 439 -2.07 -18.05 -19.67
C GLU A 439 -0.63 -18.48 -19.31
N VAL A 440 -0.26 -19.72 -19.65
CA VAL A 440 1.10 -20.25 -19.44
C VAL A 440 2.15 -19.39 -20.14
N LEU A 441 1.92 -19.02 -21.39
CA LEU A 441 2.85 -18.19 -22.15
C LEU A 441 3.07 -16.82 -21.50
N ILE A 442 2.00 -16.20 -20.97
CA ILE A 442 2.08 -14.92 -20.25
C ILE A 442 2.97 -15.05 -19.01
N PHE A 443 2.79 -16.10 -18.20
CA PHE A 443 3.61 -16.33 -17.01
C PHE A 443 5.08 -16.61 -17.35
N VAL A 444 5.34 -17.39 -18.41
CA VAL A 444 6.71 -17.64 -18.89
C VAL A 444 7.38 -16.35 -19.39
N LEU A 445 6.63 -15.49 -20.09
CA LEU A 445 7.14 -14.19 -20.53
C LEU A 445 7.41 -13.24 -19.36
N LEU A 446 6.56 -13.23 -18.32
CA LEU A 446 6.79 -12.47 -17.10
C LEU A 446 8.07 -12.96 -16.38
N LEU A 447 8.26 -14.28 -16.29
CA LEU A 447 9.47 -14.86 -15.72
C LEU A 447 10.73 -14.42 -16.49
N ASN A 448 10.68 -14.41 -17.82
CA ASN A 448 11.76 -13.88 -18.64
C ASN A 448 11.99 -12.38 -18.40
N PHE A 449 10.93 -11.57 -18.30
CA PHE A 449 11.05 -10.13 -18.01
C PHE A 449 11.77 -9.87 -16.68
N PHE A 450 11.34 -10.51 -15.59
CA PHE A 450 11.99 -10.35 -14.29
C PHE A 450 13.39 -10.98 -14.25
N SER A 451 13.64 -12.03 -15.05
CA SER A 451 14.99 -12.56 -15.24
C SER A 451 15.91 -11.52 -15.89
N LEU A 452 15.50 -10.90 -17.01
CA LEU A 452 16.27 -9.83 -17.66
C LEU A 452 16.55 -8.68 -16.69
N ARG A 453 15.54 -8.27 -15.93
CA ARG A 453 15.69 -7.17 -14.96
C ARG A 453 16.60 -7.52 -13.79
N SER A 454 16.63 -8.76 -13.32
CA SER A 454 17.49 -9.19 -12.21
C SER A 454 18.93 -9.49 -12.61
N LEU A 455 19.17 -9.89 -13.86
CA LEU A 455 20.48 -10.33 -14.35
C LEU A 455 21.63 -9.35 -14.04
N HIS A 456 21.39 -8.04 -14.18
CA HIS A 456 22.42 -7.03 -13.95
C HIS A 456 22.84 -6.91 -12.47
N THR A 457 21.90 -7.09 -11.53
CA THR A 457 22.17 -7.05 -10.09
C THR A 457 22.79 -8.37 -9.62
N VAL A 458 22.32 -9.49 -10.18
CA VAL A 458 22.73 -10.84 -9.78
C VAL A 458 24.11 -11.22 -10.35
N PHE A 459 24.42 -10.79 -11.57
CA PHE A 459 25.68 -11.05 -12.29
C PHE A 459 26.29 -9.76 -12.87
N PRO A 460 26.79 -8.84 -12.02
CA PRO A 460 27.36 -7.57 -12.49
C PRO A 460 28.62 -7.82 -13.33
N GLY A 461 28.62 -7.29 -14.57
CA GLY A 461 29.79 -7.28 -15.46
C GLY A 461 30.19 -8.61 -16.11
N ILE A 462 29.48 -9.70 -15.82
CA ILE A 462 29.75 -11.04 -16.40
C ILE A 462 28.98 -11.26 -17.72
N MET A 463 27.85 -10.57 -17.90
CA MET A 463 26.93 -10.84 -19.01
C MET A 463 27.27 -10.02 -20.26
N ASP A 464 27.51 -10.72 -21.37
CA ASP A 464 27.46 -10.11 -22.70
C ASP A 464 26.05 -10.22 -23.28
N TRP A 465 25.33 -9.08 -23.34
CA TRP A 465 23.95 -9.02 -23.83
C TRP A 465 23.84 -9.27 -25.34
N LYS A 466 24.96 -9.29 -26.07
CA LYS A 466 24.99 -9.66 -27.48
C LYS A 466 24.59 -11.12 -27.71
N ASN A 467 24.71 -11.97 -26.70
CA ASN A 467 24.33 -13.38 -26.73
C ASN A 467 22.81 -13.65 -26.93
N PHE A 468 21.99 -12.60 -26.88
CA PHE A 468 20.56 -12.67 -27.17
C PHE A 468 20.24 -12.49 -28.67
N PHE A 469 21.23 -12.06 -29.47
CA PHE A 469 21.20 -12.13 -30.94
C PHE A 469 21.85 -13.44 -31.40
N ASP A 470 21.33 -13.99 -32.50
CA ASP A 470 21.65 -15.30 -33.08
C ASP A 470 23.12 -15.76 -32.89
N PRO A 471 23.39 -16.95 -32.31
CA PRO A 471 24.76 -17.41 -32.05
C PRO A 471 25.40 -17.96 -33.34
N ARG A 472 26.46 -17.31 -33.84
CA ARG A 472 27.18 -17.82 -35.02
C ARG A 472 28.12 -19.00 -34.77
N ASP A 473 28.69 -19.20 -33.57
CA ASP A 473 29.39 -20.45 -33.23
C ASP A 473 29.88 -20.51 -31.76
N ARG A 474 29.74 -21.71 -31.18
CA ARG A 474 30.46 -22.38 -30.07
C ARG A 474 30.56 -21.80 -28.65
N LEU A 475 30.10 -22.65 -27.71
CA LEU A 475 30.44 -22.77 -26.28
C LEU A 475 30.21 -21.50 -25.44
N GLN A 476 28.95 -21.29 -25.04
CA GLN A 476 28.68 -20.49 -23.85
C GLN A 476 28.77 -21.38 -22.59
N PRO A 477 29.51 -20.98 -21.54
CA PRO A 477 29.77 -21.86 -20.41
C PRO A 477 28.57 -22.08 -19.48
N ILE A 478 27.51 -21.26 -19.59
CA ILE A 478 26.42 -21.21 -18.61
C ILE A 478 25.07 -21.11 -19.33
N SER A 479 24.18 -22.10 -19.12
CA SER A 479 22.78 -22.01 -19.53
C SER A 479 22.00 -21.18 -18.52
N PHE A 480 21.37 -20.10 -18.98
CA PHE A 480 20.49 -19.27 -18.15
C PHE A 480 19.17 -18.99 -18.87
N ILE A 481 18.15 -18.54 -18.12
CA ILE A 481 16.84 -18.18 -18.67
C ILE A 481 17.02 -17.05 -19.69
N ARG A 482 16.78 -17.36 -20.95
CA ARG A 482 16.83 -16.40 -22.05
C ARG A 482 15.83 -16.78 -23.13
N ILE A 483 15.09 -15.79 -23.60
CA ILE A 483 14.34 -15.88 -24.84
C ILE A 483 15.08 -15.04 -25.88
N PHE A 484 15.33 -15.61 -27.06
CA PHE A 484 16.03 -14.90 -28.13
C PHE A 484 15.19 -13.75 -28.68
N CYS A 485 15.86 -12.70 -29.16
CA CYS A 485 15.18 -11.53 -29.70
C CYS A 485 14.22 -11.88 -30.86
N HIS A 486 14.56 -12.87 -31.69
CA HIS A 486 13.70 -13.26 -32.82
C HIS A 486 12.42 -13.96 -32.36
N ASP A 487 12.48 -14.77 -31.30
CA ASP A 487 11.30 -15.39 -30.72
C ASP A 487 10.40 -14.33 -30.08
N LEU A 488 10.98 -13.39 -29.32
CA LEU A 488 10.23 -12.25 -28.79
C LEU A 488 9.56 -11.43 -29.91
N CYS A 489 10.24 -11.17 -31.02
CA CYS A 489 9.64 -10.52 -32.18
C CYS A 489 8.49 -11.32 -32.78
N ARG A 490 8.60 -12.65 -32.90
CA ARG A 490 7.51 -13.51 -33.38
C ARG A 490 6.29 -13.45 -32.46
N LEU A 491 6.50 -13.51 -31.14
CA LEU A 491 5.44 -13.43 -30.13
C LEU A 491 4.77 -12.05 -30.15
N VAL A 492 5.54 -10.97 -30.27
CA VAL A 492 5.01 -9.61 -30.41
C VAL A 492 4.28 -9.42 -31.74
N HIS A 493 4.66 -10.13 -32.80
CA HIS A 493 3.98 -10.04 -34.09
C HIS A 493 2.65 -10.82 -34.12
N PHE A 494 2.64 -12.09 -33.67
CA PHE A 494 1.49 -12.98 -33.79
C PHE A 494 0.65 -13.18 -32.53
N GLY A 495 1.13 -12.77 -31.35
CA GLY A 495 0.45 -13.04 -30.08
C GLY A 495 -0.88 -12.30 -29.88
N SER A 496 -1.66 -12.77 -28.91
CA SER A 496 -2.80 -12.05 -28.35
C SER A 496 -2.37 -10.72 -27.68
N PRO A 497 -3.31 -9.79 -27.40
CA PRO A 497 -2.96 -8.47 -26.85
C PRO A 497 -2.08 -8.51 -25.59
N LEU A 498 -2.36 -9.39 -24.62
CA LEU A 498 -1.54 -9.53 -23.41
C LEU A 498 -0.17 -10.16 -23.68
N VAL A 499 -0.08 -11.15 -24.58
CA VAL A 499 1.20 -11.73 -25.01
C VAL A 499 2.08 -10.66 -25.67
N LYS A 500 1.50 -9.83 -26.56
CA LYS A 500 2.19 -8.69 -27.16
C LYS A 500 2.68 -7.70 -26.11
N LEU A 501 1.86 -7.40 -25.11
CA LEU A 501 2.21 -6.50 -24.02
C LEU A 501 3.45 -6.98 -23.26
N VAL A 502 3.43 -8.20 -22.71
CA VAL A 502 4.55 -8.70 -21.91
C VAL A 502 5.79 -8.92 -22.78
N ALA A 503 5.65 -9.49 -23.99
CA ALA A 503 6.80 -9.69 -24.87
C ALA A 503 7.43 -8.37 -25.34
N SER A 504 6.65 -7.29 -25.50
CA SER A 504 7.18 -5.96 -25.81
C SER A 504 7.99 -5.36 -24.66
N TYR A 505 7.62 -5.62 -23.39
CA TYR A 505 8.41 -5.24 -22.23
C TYR A 505 9.72 -6.03 -22.14
N CYS A 506 9.71 -7.32 -22.47
CA CYS A 506 10.93 -8.13 -22.60
C CYS A 506 11.89 -7.54 -23.64
N LEU A 507 11.37 -7.15 -24.82
CA LEU A 507 12.18 -6.49 -25.86
C LEU A 507 12.74 -5.16 -25.37
N LEU A 508 11.92 -4.32 -24.73
CA LEU A 508 12.35 -3.02 -24.23
C LEU A 508 13.48 -3.14 -23.20
N GLU A 509 13.33 -4.04 -22.23
CA GLU A 509 14.38 -4.30 -21.23
C GLU A 509 15.66 -4.77 -21.92
N LEU A 510 15.56 -5.74 -22.84
CA LEU A 510 16.70 -6.27 -23.59
C LEU A 510 17.45 -5.16 -24.37
N PHE A 511 16.74 -4.37 -25.17
CA PHE A 511 17.35 -3.30 -25.96
C PHE A 511 17.93 -2.18 -25.09
N THR A 512 17.28 -1.86 -23.96
CA THR A 512 17.82 -0.90 -22.99
C THR A 512 19.17 -1.36 -22.48
N ARG A 513 19.29 -2.63 -22.07
CA ARG A 513 20.56 -3.18 -21.56
C ARG A 513 21.65 -3.26 -22.62
N ILE A 514 21.31 -3.64 -23.85
CA ILE A 514 22.26 -3.64 -24.97
C ILE A 514 22.76 -2.21 -25.24
N SER A 515 21.85 -1.24 -25.26
CA SER A 515 22.18 0.18 -25.48
C SER A 515 23.10 0.71 -24.37
N ASP A 516 22.80 0.41 -23.11
CA ASP A 516 23.62 0.80 -21.96
C ASP A 516 25.01 0.17 -21.98
N GLN A 517 25.12 -1.13 -22.28
CA GLN A 517 26.41 -1.82 -22.40
C GLN A 517 27.24 -1.16 -23.51
N ARG A 518 26.64 -0.91 -24.68
CA ARG A 518 27.32 -0.30 -25.81
C ARG A 518 27.79 1.12 -25.51
N ASN A 519 26.99 1.93 -24.84
CA ASN A 519 27.37 3.28 -24.43
C ASN A 519 28.55 3.28 -23.43
N ARG A 520 28.70 2.20 -22.63
CA ARG A 520 29.79 2.05 -21.66
C ARG A 520 31.07 1.47 -22.27
N THR A 521 30.96 0.44 -23.11
CA THR A 521 32.12 -0.31 -23.64
C THR A 521 32.59 0.19 -25.00
N GLY A 522 31.73 0.88 -25.76
CA GLY A 522 32.02 1.32 -27.12
C GLY A 522 32.10 0.18 -28.15
N GLU A 523 31.73 -1.05 -27.77
CA GLU A 523 31.86 -2.21 -28.65
C GLU A 523 30.81 -2.26 -29.76
N GLU A 524 31.19 -2.80 -30.91
CA GLU A 524 30.28 -3.03 -32.04
C GLU A 524 29.29 -4.18 -31.76
N LEU A 525 28.11 -4.06 -32.39
CA LEU A 525 27.03 -5.05 -32.30
C LEU A 525 27.34 -6.23 -33.24
N VAL A 526 27.41 -7.44 -32.69
CA VAL A 526 27.64 -8.66 -33.47
C VAL A 526 26.29 -9.22 -33.93
N CYS A 527 25.68 -8.58 -34.93
CA CYS A 527 24.44 -9.05 -35.55
C CYS A 527 24.47 -8.77 -37.06
N THR A 528 23.78 -9.59 -37.87
CA THR A 528 23.68 -9.31 -39.31
C THR A 528 22.74 -8.14 -39.55
N MET A 529 23.04 -7.35 -40.58
CA MET A 529 22.18 -6.25 -40.97
C MET A 529 20.78 -6.76 -41.37
N ASP A 530 20.69 -7.90 -42.07
CA ASP A 530 19.43 -8.51 -42.48
C ASP A 530 18.54 -8.93 -41.28
N TYR A 531 19.17 -9.41 -40.20
CA TYR A 531 18.47 -9.74 -38.97
C TYR A 531 17.90 -8.48 -38.31
N LEU A 532 18.71 -7.43 -38.18
CA LEU A 532 18.25 -6.16 -37.62
C LEU A 532 17.12 -5.55 -38.45
N MET A 533 17.19 -5.64 -39.78
CA MET A 533 16.10 -5.19 -40.65
C MET A 533 14.81 -5.96 -40.42
N SER A 534 14.89 -7.26 -40.16
CA SER A 534 13.72 -8.08 -39.83
C SER A 534 13.09 -7.67 -38.49
N VAL A 535 13.92 -7.42 -37.48
CA VAL A 535 13.48 -6.89 -36.18
C VAL A 535 12.83 -5.52 -36.33
N MET A 536 13.46 -4.60 -37.07
CA MET A 536 12.94 -3.26 -37.32
C MET A 536 11.57 -3.31 -38.01
N ALA A 537 11.39 -4.15 -39.02
CA ALA A 537 10.12 -4.29 -39.73
C ALA A 537 8.96 -4.70 -38.80
N VAL A 538 9.23 -5.61 -37.85
CA VAL A 538 8.23 -6.01 -36.83
C VAL A 538 7.88 -4.84 -35.91
N LEU A 539 8.88 -4.09 -35.44
CA LEU A 539 8.68 -2.94 -34.55
C LEU A 539 7.94 -1.81 -35.26
N GLU A 540 8.31 -1.51 -36.51
CA GLU A 540 7.69 -0.49 -37.37
C GLU A 540 6.21 -0.77 -37.57
N GLY A 541 5.84 -2.03 -37.83
CA GLY A 541 4.43 -2.44 -37.99
C GLY A 541 3.58 -2.28 -36.73
N LEU A 542 4.18 -2.10 -35.55
CA LEU A 542 3.48 -2.02 -34.27
C LEU A 542 3.51 -0.65 -33.61
N ILE A 543 4.17 0.35 -34.22
CA ILE A 543 4.16 1.75 -33.74
C ILE A 543 2.76 2.32 -33.65
N PHE A 544 1.85 1.84 -34.49
CA PHE A 544 0.46 2.27 -34.56
C PHE A 544 -0.51 1.23 -34.01
N TYR A 545 -0.03 0.29 -33.19
CA TYR A 545 -0.88 -0.69 -32.55
C TYR A 545 -1.84 -0.03 -31.55
N SER A 546 -3.05 -0.59 -31.39
CA SER A 546 -4.13 0.01 -30.58
C SER A 546 -3.80 0.13 -29.10
N ASP A 547 -3.02 -0.79 -28.53
CA ASP A 547 -2.49 -0.66 -27.17
C ASP A 547 -1.27 0.28 -27.16
N LEU A 548 -1.45 1.48 -26.59
CA LEU A 548 -0.41 2.50 -26.50
C LEU A 548 0.86 1.99 -25.80
N ARG A 549 0.77 1.06 -24.84
CA ARG A 549 1.94 0.54 -24.10
C ARG A 549 2.82 -0.32 -25.02
N VAL A 550 2.20 -1.21 -25.80
CA VAL A 550 2.90 -2.02 -26.80
C VAL A 550 3.54 -1.12 -27.84
N ALA A 551 2.76 -0.20 -28.40
CA ALA A 551 3.22 0.76 -29.40
C ALA A 551 4.41 1.59 -28.89
N MET A 552 4.33 2.06 -27.63
CA MET A 552 5.39 2.82 -26.98
C MET A 552 6.67 2.00 -26.79
N ASN A 553 6.54 0.77 -26.28
CA ASN A 553 7.68 -0.14 -26.14
C ASN A 553 8.35 -0.38 -27.51
N CYS A 554 7.57 -0.67 -28.56
CA CYS A 554 8.09 -0.85 -29.92
C CYS A 554 8.76 0.41 -30.48
N GLY A 555 8.16 1.58 -30.28
CA GLY A 555 8.73 2.86 -30.71
C GLY A 555 10.05 3.20 -30.02
N LEU A 556 10.18 2.92 -28.72
CA LEU A 556 11.43 3.04 -27.97
C LEU A 556 12.49 2.06 -28.45
N CYS A 557 12.13 0.78 -28.63
CA CYS A 557 13.04 -0.24 -29.19
C CYS A 557 13.56 0.16 -30.57
N LEU A 558 12.68 0.61 -31.46
CA LEU A 558 13.07 1.07 -32.80
C LEU A 558 14.00 2.28 -32.71
N SER A 559 13.69 3.22 -31.82
CA SER A 559 14.52 4.40 -31.56
C SER A 559 15.93 4.03 -31.06
N MET A 560 16.06 3.02 -30.19
CA MET A 560 17.37 2.53 -29.76
C MET A 560 18.16 1.94 -30.93
N ILE A 561 17.54 1.08 -31.74
CA ILE A 561 18.19 0.46 -32.91
C ILE A 561 18.64 1.52 -33.92
N LEU A 562 17.78 2.49 -34.25
CA LEU A 562 18.13 3.60 -35.14
C LEU A 562 19.26 4.47 -34.54
N GLY A 563 19.20 4.73 -33.23
CA GLY A 563 20.18 5.51 -32.50
C GLY A 563 21.54 4.83 -32.36
N TRP A 564 21.63 3.53 -32.61
CA TRP A 564 22.92 2.85 -32.56
C TRP A 564 23.91 3.41 -33.59
N GLY A 565 23.47 4.05 -34.68
CA GLY A 565 24.41 4.57 -35.67
C GLY A 565 25.24 3.44 -36.26
N LEU A 566 24.66 2.75 -37.24
CA LEU A 566 25.30 1.65 -37.95
C LEU A 566 26.56 2.17 -38.68
N GLN A 567 27.70 2.15 -38.01
CA GLN A 567 28.97 2.60 -38.55
C GLN A 567 29.40 1.63 -39.67
N GLY A 568 29.36 2.15 -40.89
CA GLY A 568 29.61 1.44 -42.14
C GLY A 568 28.84 2.12 -43.27
N MET A 569 29.46 2.25 -44.45
CA MET A 569 28.83 2.92 -45.61
C MET A 569 27.44 2.33 -45.92
N GLN A 570 27.23 1.02 -45.74
CA GLN A 570 25.94 0.37 -45.95
C GLN A 570 24.90 0.66 -44.86
N GLY A 571 25.29 0.78 -43.59
CA GLY A 571 24.36 1.04 -42.47
C GLY A 571 23.73 2.44 -42.53
N THR A 572 24.52 3.44 -42.93
CA THR A 572 24.02 4.81 -43.14
C THR A 572 23.05 4.88 -44.34
N ILE A 573 23.34 4.15 -45.42
CA ILE A 573 22.47 4.10 -46.61
C ILE A 573 21.10 3.50 -46.27
N VAL A 574 21.05 2.45 -45.45
CA VAL A 574 19.79 1.77 -45.10
C VAL A 574 18.87 2.66 -44.27
N ILE A 575 19.41 3.39 -43.27
CA ILE A 575 18.60 4.34 -42.48
C ILE A 575 18.08 5.49 -43.35
N THR A 576 18.89 6.01 -44.27
CA THR A 576 18.47 7.11 -45.16
C THR A 576 17.40 6.71 -46.18
N LYS A 577 17.29 5.42 -46.52
CA LYS A 577 16.31 4.88 -47.49
C LYS A 577 15.13 4.16 -46.84
N ASN A 578 15.00 4.19 -45.52
CA ASN A 578 13.91 3.50 -44.83
C ASN A 578 12.56 4.21 -45.09
N HIS A 579 11.78 3.65 -46.02
CA HIS A 579 10.45 4.15 -46.39
C HIS A 579 9.44 4.11 -45.23
N TRP A 580 9.56 3.16 -44.30
CA TRP A 580 8.68 3.07 -43.14
C TRP A 580 8.92 4.20 -42.15
N SER A 581 10.20 4.50 -41.86
CA SER A 581 10.56 5.66 -41.03
C SER A 581 10.01 6.97 -41.58
N ARG A 582 10.01 7.14 -42.92
CA ARG A 582 9.39 8.29 -43.58
C ARG A 582 7.87 8.32 -43.39
N MET A 583 7.18 7.21 -43.65
CA MET A 583 5.74 7.10 -43.48
C MET A 583 5.33 7.39 -42.02
N ILE A 584 6.06 6.87 -41.03
CA ILE A 584 5.80 7.11 -39.60
C ILE A 584 5.86 8.61 -39.27
N VAL A 585 6.86 9.31 -39.79
CA VAL A 585 7.06 10.74 -39.55
C VAL A 585 6.04 11.59 -40.32
N GLU A 586 5.68 11.20 -41.54
CA GLU A 586 4.62 11.86 -42.33
C GLU A 586 3.26 11.76 -41.63
N GLU A 587 2.88 10.57 -41.15
CA GLU A 587 1.65 10.38 -40.38
C GLU A 587 1.68 11.14 -39.04
N LEU A 588 2.83 11.15 -38.35
CA LEU A 588 3.01 11.98 -37.15
C LEU A 588 2.77 13.47 -37.45
N ALA A 589 3.45 14.00 -38.47
CA ALA A 589 3.34 15.39 -38.88
C ALA A 589 1.90 15.76 -39.26
N MET A 590 1.22 14.91 -40.04
CA MET A 590 -0.19 15.09 -40.40
C MET A 590 -1.10 15.07 -39.17
N SER A 591 -0.89 14.13 -38.24
CA SER A 591 -1.71 13.99 -37.02
C SER A 591 -1.63 15.20 -36.10
N LEU A 592 -0.47 15.85 -36.04
CA LEU A 592 -0.24 17.03 -35.20
C LEU A 592 -0.60 18.35 -35.92
N ALA A 593 -0.32 18.46 -37.22
CA ALA A 593 -0.52 19.69 -37.98
C ALA A 593 -1.96 19.86 -38.49
N VAL A 594 -2.65 18.77 -38.84
CA VAL A 594 -4.02 18.81 -39.35
C VAL A 594 -4.84 17.62 -38.81
N PRO A 595 -5.21 17.62 -37.51
CA PRO A 595 -5.87 16.47 -36.87
C PRO A 595 -7.17 16.02 -37.55
N CYS A 596 -7.89 16.93 -38.22
CA CYS A 596 -9.13 16.61 -38.93
C CYS A 596 -8.95 15.81 -40.22
N LEU A 597 -7.73 15.79 -40.79
CA LEU A 597 -7.37 15.00 -41.97
C LEU A 597 -6.58 13.74 -41.61
N ALA A 598 -6.18 13.58 -40.35
CA ALA A 598 -5.47 12.41 -39.87
C ALA A 598 -6.38 11.17 -39.94
N SER A 599 -5.82 10.02 -40.28
CA SER A 599 -6.62 8.80 -40.33
C SER A 599 -7.16 8.43 -38.94
N LYS A 600 -8.44 8.04 -38.91
CA LYS A 600 -9.17 7.69 -37.68
C LYS A 600 -8.52 6.53 -36.90
N SER A 601 -7.70 5.72 -37.56
CA SER A 601 -6.94 4.62 -36.93
C SER A 601 -5.80 5.10 -36.02
N PHE A 602 -5.40 6.38 -36.07
CA PHE A 602 -4.15 6.86 -35.43
C PHE A 602 -4.36 7.96 -34.37
N ILE A 603 -5.61 8.27 -34.01
CA ILE A 603 -6.02 9.50 -33.32
C ILE A 603 -5.33 9.76 -31.96
N ASN A 604 -4.70 8.76 -31.32
CA ASN A 604 -4.05 8.92 -30.02
C ASN A 604 -2.61 8.35 -29.90
N LEU A 605 -1.95 8.01 -31.01
CA LEU A 605 -0.66 7.27 -31.01
C LEU A 605 0.53 8.07 -31.56
N HIS A 606 0.57 9.38 -31.34
CA HIS A 606 1.73 10.21 -31.77
C HIS A 606 2.97 9.97 -30.89
N LYS A 607 2.81 9.59 -29.61
CA LYS A 607 3.93 9.45 -28.67
C LYS A 607 5.03 8.50 -29.14
N PRO A 608 4.74 7.25 -29.58
CA PRO A 608 5.78 6.34 -30.06
C PRO A 608 6.49 6.86 -31.32
N ALA A 609 5.74 7.43 -32.27
CA ALA A 609 6.27 8.00 -33.49
C ALA A 609 7.20 9.21 -33.23
N ILE A 610 6.90 10.02 -32.20
CA ILE A 610 7.77 11.13 -31.78
C ILE A 610 9.16 10.64 -31.37
N HIS A 611 9.26 9.53 -30.63
CA HIS A 611 10.58 8.99 -30.25
C HIS A 611 11.42 8.61 -31.47
N VAL A 612 10.78 8.02 -32.49
CA VAL A 612 11.41 7.70 -33.77
C VAL A 612 11.87 8.96 -34.49
N ALA A 613 10.99 9.96 -34.63
CA ALA A 613 11.31 11.25 -35.26
C ALA A 613 12.47 11.98 -34.56
N VAL A 614 12.43 12.05 -33.22
CA VAL A 614 13.49 12.65 -32.39
C VAL A 614 14.82 11.95 -32.59
N THR A 615 14.81 10.62 -32.69
CA THR A 615 16.03 9.84 -32.92
C THR A 615 16.61 10.14 -34.30
N LEU A 616 15.78 10.18 -35.33
CA LEU A 616 16.22 10.52 -36.70
C LEU A 616 16.80 11.94 -36.79
N LEU A 617 16.21 12.90 -36.08
CA LEU A 617 16.71 14.29 -36.00
C LEU A 617 18.07 14.40 -35.30
N LYS A 618 18.38 13.47 -34.39
CA LYS A 618 19.64 13.42 -33.64
C LYS A 618 20.76 12.66 -34.36
N LEU A 619 20.49 12.02 -35.50
CA LEU A 619 21.52 11.33 -36.26
C LEU A 619 22.58 12.32 -36.77
N PRO A 620 23.87 11.90 -36.90
CA PRO A 620 24.93 12.76 -37.43
C PRO A 620 24.63 13.33 -38.82
N LYS A 621 23.91 12.56 -39.65
CA LYS A 621 23.35 13.01 -40.92
C LYS A 621 21.84 12.76 -40.92
N VAL A 622 21.07 13.82 -40.71
CA VAL A 622 19.60 13.77 -40.75
C VAL A 622 19.13 13.41 -42.17
N PRO A 623 18.14 12.50 -42.35
CA PRO A 623 17.62 12.17 -43.67
C PRO A 623 17.07 13.39 -44.42
N GLU A 624 17.43 13.55 -45.70
CA GLU A 624 17.11 14.76 -46.48
C GLU A 624 15.60 15.01 -46.62
N TRP A 625 14.80 13.94 -46.69
CA TRP A 625 13.35 14.02 -46.79
C TRP A 625 12.69 14.60 -45.52
N MET A 626 13.36 14.62 -44.36
CA MET A 626 12.80 15.19 -43.13
C MET A 626 12.43 16.68 -43.28
N ARG A 627 13.21 17.44 -44.06
CA ARG A 627 12.92 18.86 -44.36
C ARG A 627 11.68 19.07 -45.21
N SER A 628 11.29 18.06 -46.00
CA SER A 628 10.04 18.10 -46.76
C SER A 628 8.82 17.75 -45.93
N VAL A 629 9.00 17.05 -44.80
CA VAL A 629 7.90 16.66 -43.90
C VAL A 629 7.67 17.72 -42.83
N PHE A 630 8.74 18.14 -42.14
CA PHE A 630 8.71 19.24 -41.19
C PHE A 630 9.06 20.57 -41.88
N ASP A 631 8.24 20.96 -42.86
CA ASP A 631 8.35 22.28 -43.47
C ASP A 631 7.77 23.38 -42.59
N ASP A 632 7.95 24.64 -42.99
CA ASP A 632 7.47 25.80 -42.23
C ASP A 632 5.96 25.77 -41.98
N SER A 633 5.19 25.26 -42.95
CA SER A 633 3.73 25.21 -42.89
C SER A 633 3.26 24.16 -41.90
N CYS A 634 3.89 22.97 -41.93
CA CYS A 634 3.65 21.88 -41.02
C CYS A 634 3.97 22.28 -39.58
N ILE A 635 5.18 22.80 -39.32
CA ILE A 635 5.61 23.20 -37.97
C ILE A 635 4.66 24.28 -37.40
N SER A 636 4.28 25.26 -38.22
CA SER A 636 3.35 26.30 -37.80
C SER A 636 1.95 25.74 -37.51
N GLY A 637 1.47 24.81 -38.32
CA GLY A 637 0.21 24.09 -38.08
C GLY A 637 0.24 23.26 -36.79
N ILE A 638 1.35 22.57 -36.50
CA ILE A 638 1.54 21.85 -35.24
C ILE A 638 1.43 22.82 -34.06
N ILE A 639 2.16 23.94 -34.09
CA ILE A 639 2.14 24.93 -33.01
C ILE A 639 0.73 25.50 -32.78
N GLN A 640 -0.03 25.77 -33.86
CA GLN A 640 -1.39 26.31 -33.78
C GLN A 640 -2.40 25.34 -33.15
N ASN A 641 -2.20 24.04 -33.30
CA ASN A 641 -3.09 23.01 -32.74
C ASN A 641 -2.70 22.57 -31.32
N LEU A 642 -1.56 23.04 -30.80
CA LEU A 642 -1.13 22.71 -29.44
C LEU A 642 -1.79 23.64 -28.42
N ALA A 643 -2.24 23.04 -27.33
CA ALA A 643 -2.85 23.67 -26.18
C ALA A 643 -2.33 23.02 -24.89
N ALA A 644 -2.56 23.66 -23.75
CA ALA A 644 -2.07 23.16 -22.45
C ALA A 644 -2.54 21.74 -22.11
N ASN A 645 -3.72 21.33 -22.60
CA ASN A 645 -4.32 20.03 -22.32
C ASN A 645 -3.83 18.89 -23.24
N ASN A 646 -3.13 19.20 -24.34
CA ASN A 646 -2.63 18.20 -25.29
C ASN A 646 -1.09 18.19 -25.40
N LEU A 647 -0.40 19.04 -24.65
CA LEU A 647 1.06 19.04 -24.58
C LEU A 647 1.57 17.86 -23.74
N SER A 648 2.40 17.00 -24.33
CA SER A 648 3.06 15.89 -23.64
C SER A 648 4.57 16.09 -23.54
N THR A 649 5.22 15.30 -22.68
CA THR A 649 6.69 15.22 -22.57
C THR A 649 7.36 14.93 -23.92
N GLU A 650 6.73 14.06 -24.72
CA GLU A 650 7.24 13.68 -26.04
C GLU A 650 7.22 14.87 -27.01
N ILE A 651 6.13 15.65 -27.05
CA ILE A 651 6.02 16.83 -27.93
C ILE A 651 7.11 17.86 -27.60
N VAL A 652 7.41 18.06 -26.31
CA VAL A 652 8.52 18.92 -25.89
C VAL A 652 9.87 18.38 -26.38
N LEU A 653 10.08 17.06 -26.32
CA LEU A 653 11.28 16.42 -26.87
C LEU A 653 11.38 16.61 -28.39
N LEU A 654 10.26 16.57 -29.12
CA LEU A 654 10.22 16.82 -30.56
C LEU A 654 10.67 18.25 -30.88
N PHE A 655 10.08 19.27 -30.26
CA PHE A 655 10.49 20.66 -30.50
C PHE A 655 11.94 20.92 -30.13
N ARG A 656 12.43 20.32 -29.04
CA ARG A 656 13.86 20.41 -28.69
C ARG A 656 14.75 19.81 -29.78
N ALA A 657 14.37 18.66 -30.34
CA ALA A 657 15.12 18.05 -31.42
C ALA A 657 15.08 18.91 -32.69
N LEU A 658 13.91 19.42 -33.07
CA LEU A 658 13.74 20.33 -34.21
C LEU A 658 14.56 21.62 -34.06
N LEU A 659 14.61 22.18 -32.85
CA LEU A 659 15.42 23.35 -32.53
C LEU A 659 16.92 23.06 -32.73
N ASN A 660 17.40 21.96 -32.13
CA ASN A 660 18.82 21.59 -32.18
C ASN A 660 19.28 21.21 -33.59
N SER A 661 18.37 20.74 -34.45
CA SER A 661 18.66 20.39 -35.84
C SER A 661 18.39 21.54 -36.83
N GLU A 662 18.14 22.76 -36.33
CA GLU A 662 17.93 24.00 -37.11
C GLU A 662 16.69 23.98 -38.03
N TYR A 663 15.60 23.32 -37.60
CA TYR A 663 14.32 23.31 -38.34
C TYR A 663 13.37 24.45 -37.95
N LEU A 664 13.57 25.08 -36.79
CA LEU A 664 12.68 26.13 -36.28
C LEU A 664 13.15 27.53 -36.67
N LYS A 665 12.23 28.36 -37.19
CA LYS A 665 12.45 29.79 -37.42
C LYS A 665 12.24 30.62 -36.16
N ALA A 666 12.79 31.83 -36.13
CA ALA A 666 12.69 32.75 -34.98
C ALA A 666 11.24 32.99 -34.51
N GLU A 667 10.29 33.15 -35.44
CA GLU A 667 8.87 33.33 -35.13
C GLU A 667 8.26 32.09 -34.46
N GLN A 668 8.56 30.89 -34.97
CA GLN A 668 8.10 29.62 -34.41
C GLN A 668 8.70 29.38 -33.03
N ILE A 669 9.99 29.71 -32.83
CA ILE A 669 10.66 29.64 -31.52
C ILE A 669 9.96 30.54 -30.51
N CYS A 670 9.59 31.77 -30.91
CA CYS A 670 8.84 32.70 -30.06
C CYS A 670 7.48 32.11 -29.65
N SER A 671 6.72 31.55 -30.60
CA SER A 671 5.42 30.93 -30.34
C SER A 671 5.51 29.70 -29.42
N VAL A 672 6.50 28.83 -29.61
CA VAL A 672 6.72 27.67 -28.73
C VAL A 672 7.11 28.12 -27.31
N ASN A 673 7.96 29.13 -27.18
CA ASN A 673 8.34 29.68 -25.88
C ASN A 673 7.15 30.28 -25.13
N GLN A 674 6.27 31.01 -25.82
CA GLN A 674 5.05 31.56 -25.23
C GLN A 674 4.13 30.45 -24.71
N LEU A 675 3.94 29.37 -25.48
CA LEU A 675 3.14 28.20 -25.09
C LEU A 675 3.73 27.50 -23.84
N LEU A 676 5.04 27.23 -23.83
CA LEU A 676 5.70 26.55 -22.70
C LEU A 676 5.72 27.41 -21.43
N GLN A 677 5.88 28.72 -21.55
CA GLN A 677 5.81 29.65 -20.41
C GLN A 677 4.42 29.64 -19.77
N ALA A 678 3.35 29.65 -20.57
CA ALA A 678 1.98 29.58 -20.06
C ALA A 678 1.73 28.32 -19.20
N ILE A 679 2.29 27.18 -19.60
CA ILE A 679 2.12 25.89 -18.90
C ILE A 679 2.99 25.77 -17.65
N CYS A 680 4.23 26.27 -17.69
CA CYS A 680 5.11 26.29 -16.52
C CYS A 680 4.48 27.10 -15.38
N VAL A 681 3.84 28.21 -15.72
CA VAL A 681 3.06 29.02 -14.79
C VAL A 681 1.94 28.16 -14.16
N SER A 682 1.12 27.45 -14.96
CA SER A 682 0.04 26.56 -14.45
C SER A 682 0.48 25.33 -13.62
N ALA A 683 1.72 24.86 -13.74
CA ALA A 683 2.23 23.70 -12.98
C ALA A 683 2.81 24.08 -11.61
N ILE A 684 3.54 25.20 -11.53
CA ILE A 684 4.03 25.81 -10.27
C ILE A 684 2.85 26.10 -9.34
N GLU A 685 1.75 26.44 -9.97
CA GLU A 685 0.44 26.70 -9.41
C GLU A 685 -0.21 25.49 -8.73
N TRP A 686 -0.53 24.42 -9.48
CA TRP A 686 -1.11 23.19 -8.90
C TRP A 686 -0.28 22.67 -7.73
N PHE A 687 1.04 22.85 -7.81
CA PHE A 687 1.91 22.34 -6.82
C PHE A 687 1.64 22.84 -5.39
N LYS A 688 1.71 24.15 -5.21
CA LYS A 688 1.74 24.77 -3.87
C LYS A 688 0.49 24.43 -3.05
N SER A 689 -0.55 23.92 -3.71
CA SER A 689 -1.78 23.42 -3.10
C SER A 689 -1.63 22.15 -2.25
N ALA A 690 -0.67 21.28 -2.57
CA ALA A 690 -0.64 19.91 -2.06
C ALA A 690 0.08 19.73 -0.69
N LEU A 691 0.70 20.78 -0.14
CA LEU A 691 1.77 20.63 0.85
C LEU A 691 1.49 21.08 2.30
N VAL A 692 0.30 21.58 2.66
CA VAL A 692 0.06 22.11 4.03
C VAL A 692 -0.66 21.09 4.92
N GLY A 693 0.12 20.33 5.69
CA GLY A 693 -0.28 19.52 6.85
C GLY A 693 -0.09 20.27 8.18
N ASN A 694 -1.01 20.05 9.11
CA ASN A 694 -1.36 20.93 10.23
C ASN A 694 -0.58 20.60 11.53
N THR A 695 0.13 21.55 12.16
CA THR A 695 0.45 21.50 13.60
C THR A 695 0.49 22.91 14.23
N GLY A 696 -0.17 23.07 15.37
CA GLY A 696 -0.25 24.31 16.13
C GLY A 696 0.55 24.27 17.43
N ASN A 697 1.03 25.43 17.90
CA ASN A 697 0.78 25.94 19.26
C ASN A 697 1.44 27.31 19.56
N ALA A 698 0.77 28.03 20.49
CA ALA A 698 1.13 29.20 21.34
C ALA A 698 1.75 30.49 20.71
N LYS A 699 1.08 31.65 20.92
CA LYS A 699 1.41 32.96 20.31
C LYS A 699 1.97 33.98 21.32
N THR A 700 3.15 34.55 21.00
CA THR A 700 3.72 35.74 21.65
C THR A 700 3.51 36.98 20.77
N GLN A 701 3.19 38.15 21.33
CA GLN A 701 2.99 39.39 20.55
C GLN A 701 4.31 40.10 20.22
N LEU A 702 4.62 40.25 18.92
CA LEU A 702 5.74 41.01 18.36
C LEU A 702 5.21 42.21 17.54
N LEU A 703 5.85 43.37 17.66
CA LEU A 703 5.62 44.54 16.80
C LEU A 703 6.37 44.35 15.48
N LEU A 704 5.67 44.40 14.35
CA LEU A 704 6.18 43.95 13.05
C LEU A 704 5.80 44.96 11.95
N ALA A 705 6.80 45.58 11.31
CA ALA A 705 6.64 46.43 10.12
C ALA A 705 7.46 45.90 8.92
N TRP A 706 7.03 46.19 7.69
CA TRP A 706 7.78 45.80 6.48
C TRP A 706 9.00 46.70 6.28
N ASP A 707 10.12 46.10 5.88
CA ASP A 707 11.40 46.78 5.66
C ASP A 707 11.79 46.69 4.17
N PRO A 708 12.19 47.80 3.50
CA PRO A 708 12.63 47.78 2.10
C PRO A 708 13.93 46.98 1.90
N PRO A 709 14.23 46.50 0.67
CA PRO A 709 15.53 45.91 0.36
C PRO A 709 16.65 46.96 0.36
N GLU A 710 17.89 46.51 0.49
CA GLU A 710 19.07 47.36 0.34
C GLU A 710 19.15 47.97 -1.08
N VAL A 711 19.83 49.11 -1.19
CA VAL A 711 19.99 49.85 -2.46
C VAL A 711 20.52 48.94 -3.57
N GLY A 712 19.86 48.96 -4.72
CA GLY A 712 20.20 48.13 -5.89
C GLY A 712 19.68 46.69 -5.85
N LYS A 713 18.89 46.30 -4.84
CA LYS A 713 18.26 44.97 -4.74
C LYS A 713 16.75 45.06 -4.90
N PHE A 714 16.16 43.97 -5.38
CA PHE A 714 14.71 43.78 -5.41
C PHE A 714 14.27 42.82 -4.29
N LYS A 715 13.13 43.09 -3.67
CA LYS A 715 12.51 42.21 -2.67
C LYS A 715 11.23 41.63 -3.24
N LEU A 716 11.23 40.31 -3.41
CA LEU A 716 10.04 39.55 -3.73
C LEU A 716 9.39 39.06 -2.43
N ASN A 717 8.18 39.54 -2.17
CA ASN A 717 7.33 39.09 -1.08
C ASN A 717 6.25 38.18 -1.65
N VAL A 718 6.14 36.94 -1.19
CA VAL A 718 5.14 35.96 -1.65
C VAL A 718 4.25 35.51 -0.51
N ASP A 719 2.97 35.23 -0.80
CA ASP A 719 2.03 34.63 0.15
C ASP A 719 1.08 33.66 -0.56
N GLY A 720 0.42 32.81 0.23
CA GLY A 720 -0.57 31.86 -0.27
C GLY A 720 -1.78 31.81 0.65
N SER A 721 -2.96 31.63 0.07
CA SER A 721 -4.23 31.62 0.78
C SER A 721 -5.07 30.42 0.34
N ARG A 722 -5.87 29.84 1.25
CA ARG A 722 -6.83 28.78 0.91
C ARG A 722 -8.19 29.05 1.51
N LYS A 723 -9.25 28.97 0.70
CA LYS A 723 -10.64 29.12 1.16
C LYS A 723 -11.19 27.74 1.55
N THR A 724 -11.47 27.54 2.84
CA THR A 724 -11.86 26.24 3.42
C THR A 724 -13.16 25.68 2.86
N THR A 725 -14.08 26.53 2.39
CA THR A 725 -15.40 26.11 1.90
C THR A 725 -15.40 25.63 0.45
N SER A 726 -14.52 26.16 -0.42
CA SER A 726 -14.48 25.83 -1.86
C SER A 726 -13.23 25.07 -2.29
N GLY A 727 -12.22 24.98 -1.42
CA GLY A 727 -10.94 24.35 -1.76
C GLY A 727 -10.03 25.19 -2.67
N CYS A 728 -10.48 26.36 -3.13
CA CYS A 728 -9.70 27.27 -3.99
C CYS A 728 -8.48 27.81 -3.26
N ILE A 729 -7.36 27.89 -3.97
CA ILE A 729 -6.07 28.30 -3.42
C ILE A 729 -5.57 29.49 -4.22
N GLY A 730 -5.27 30.59 -3.54
CA GLY A 730 -4.63 31.78 -4.11
C GLY A 730 -3.13 31.74 -3.83
N ALA A 731 -2.30 32.14 -4.80
CA ALA A 731 -0.89 32.41 -4.58
C ALA A 731 -0.47 33.71 -5.26
N GLU A 732 0.28 34.52 -4.53
CA GLU A 732 0.59 35.89 -4.92
C GLU A 732 2.03 36.21 -4.62
N GLY A 733 2.55 37.19 -5.35
CA GLY A 733 3.79 37.83 -4.98
C GLY A 733 3.91 39.23 -5.53
N ILE A 734 4.67 40.05 -4.83
CA ILE A 734 4.98 41.42 -5.21
C ILE A 734 6.49 41.62 -5.19
N ILE A 735 7.02 42.13 -6.29
CA ILE A 735 8.40 42.55 -6.45
C ILE A 735 8.45 44.05 -6.24
N ARG A 736 9.26 44.47 -5.28
CA ARG A 736 9.55 45.87 -5.00
C ARG A 736 11.03 46.16 -5.14
N ASP A 737 11.37 47.37 -5.58
CA ASP A 737 12.74 47.85 -5.55
C ASP A 737 13.13 48.39 -4.16
N PHE A 738 14.31 48.99 -4.08
CA PHE A 738 14.86 49.56 -2.84
C PHE A 738 14.21 50.88 -2.40
N HIS A 739 13.45 51.54 -3.28
CA HIS A 739 12.59 52.67 -2.90
C HIS A 739 11.26 52.19 -2.30
N GLY A 740 10.99 50.89 -2.39
CA GLY A 740 9.72 50.28 -1.98
C GLY A 740 8.65 50.37 -3.04
N ASP A 741 8.99 50.84 -4.24
CA ASP A 741 8.08 50.98 -5.36
C ASP A 741 7.73 49.62 -5.95
N TRP A 742 6.47 49.45 -6.33
CA TRP A 742 6.00 48.22 -6.96
C TRP A 742 6.50 48.14 -8.39
N ILE A 743 7.35 47.15 -8.66
CA ILE A 743 7.93 46.90 -9.98
C ILE A 743 7.06 45.93 -10.79
N SER A 744 6.66 44.81 -10.18
CA SER A 744 5.76 43.84 -10.79
C SER A 744 5.19 42.90 -9.73
N GLY A 745 4.05 42.27 -9.99
CA GLY A 745 3.36 41.39 -9.05
C GLY A 745 2.49 40.38 -9.77
N PHE A 746 2.11 39.33 -9.06
CA PHE A 746 1.28 38.26 -9.58
C PHE A 746 0.23 37.84 -8.53
N ALA A 747 -0.93 37.41 -9.01
CA ALA A 747 -2.03 36.87 -8.22
C ALA A 747 -2.72 35.76 -9.03
N VAL A 748 -2.91 34.61 -8.42
CA VAL A 748 -3.06 33.36 -9.17
C VAL A 748 -3.92 32.34 -8.41
N ASN A 749 -4.86 31.65 -9.09
CA ASN A 749 -5.80 30.70 -8.49
C ASN A 749 -5.54 29.25 -8.94
N LEU A 750 -5.32 28.32 -7.99
CA LEU A 750 -4.73 26.99 -8.20
C LEU A 750 -5.76 25.86 -8.00
N PRO A 751 -5.83 24.83 -8.88
CA PRO A 751 -6.75 23.70 -8.74
C PRO A 751 -6.29 22.63 -7.71
N SER A 752 -7.22 21.90 -7.08
CA SER A 752 -6.95 20.94 -5.99
C SER A 752 -6.87 19.47 -6.45
N LEU A 753 -5.72 18.76 -6.30
CA LEU A 753 -5.68 17.28 -6.31
C LEU A 753 -4.36 16.67 -5.76
N LEU A 754 -4.47 15.58 -4.97
CA LEU A 754 -3.41 14.68 -4.44
C LEU A 754 -2.86 13.74 -5.54
N GLY A 755 -1.71 13.02 -5.48
CA GLY A 755 -0.89 12.55 -4.36
C GLY A 755 0.38 11.78 -4.81
N LEU A 756 1.45 12.49 -5.18
CA LEU A 756 2.80 11.94 -5.42
C LEU A 756 3.77 13.12 -5.35
N HIS A 757 4.38 13.47 -4.19
CA HIS A 757 4.85 14.84 -3.85
C HIS A 757 5.31 15.65 -5.08
N PRO A 758 4.39 16.33 -5.78
CA PRO A 758 4.66 16.59 -7.21
C PRO A 758 5.65 17.76 -7.47
N LEU A 759 6.40 18.19 -6.43
CA LEU A 759 7.26 19.38 -6.36
C LEU A 759 8.69 19.08 -6.62
N ALA A 760 9.10 17.82 -6.51
CA ALA A 760 10.51 17.49 -6.46
C ALA A 760 11.24 18.13 -7.66
N ALA A 761 10.66 18.00 -8.85
CA ALA A 761 11.14 18.64 -10.08
C ALA A 761 11.10 20.18 -10.05
N LEU A 762 10.14 20.78 -9.36
CA LEU A 762 9.97 22.23 -9.27
C LEU A 762 10.92 22.85 -8.22
N VAL A 763 11.12 22.17 -7.08
CA VAL A 763 12.11 22.51 -6.05
C VAL A 763 13.50 22.41 -6.65
N ASP A 764 13.77 21.38 -7.45
CA ASP A 764 15.02 21.25 -8.21
C ASP A 764 15.20 22.41 -9.20
N SER A 765 14.14 22.78 -9.92
CA SER A 765 14.15 23.91 -10.85
C SER A 765 14.32 25.27 -10.15
N PHE A 766 13.72 25.46 -8.97
CA PHE A 766 13.93 26.65 -8.13
C PHE A 766 15.35 26.72 -7.57
N CYS A 767 15.92 25.58 -7.17
CA CYS A 767 17.32 25.49 -6.76
C CYS A 767 18.28 25.84 -7.92
N GLU A 768 17.96 25.44 -9.15
CA GLU A 768 18.70 25.85 -10.35
C GLU A 768 18.54 27.34 -10.68
N LEU A 769 17.33 27.90 -10.54
CA LEU A 769 17.08 29.32 -10.80
C LEU A 769 17.80 30.22 -9.77
N MET A 770 17.77 29.83 -8.48
CA MET A 770 18.53 30.53 -7.44
C MET A 770 20.04 30.47 -7.70
N ARG A 771 20.55 29.38 -8.29
CA ARG A 771 21.95 29.28 -8.72
C ARG A 771 22.31 30.22 -9.88
N LYS A 772 21.33 30.58 -10.72
CA LYS A 772 21.52 31.52 -11.85
C LYS A 772 21.40 32.99 -11.44
N ILE A 773 20.80 33.29 -10.28
CA ILE A 773 20.73 34.63 -9.70
C ILE A 773 21.94 34.80 -8.78
N GLY A 774 22.97 35.52 -9.24
CA GLY A 774 24.29 35.59 -8.59
C GLY A 774 24.31 35.97 -7.11
N HIS A 775 23.27 36.64 -6.59
CA HIS A 775 23.04 36.83 -5.15
C HIS A 775 21.55 36.78 -4.81
N CYS A 776 21.08 35.65 -4.29
CA CYS A 776 19.70 35.47 -3.81
C CYS A 776 19.71 34.99 -2.34
N THR A 777 18.90 35.62 -1.49
CA THR A 777 18.76 35.25 -0.07
C THR A 777 17.30 35.04 0.27
N LEU A 778 16.93 33.82 0.66
CA LEU A 778 15.59 33.51 1.13
C LEU A 778 15.50 33.74 2.64
N THR A 779 14.52 34.54 3.08
CA THR A 779 14.31 34.83 4.49
C THR A 779 12.84 34.66 4.84
N HIS A 780 12.57 33.99 5.96
CA HIS A 780 11.22 33.87 6.49
C HIS A 780 10.80 35.21 7.11
N VAL A 781 9.64 35.73 6.72
CA VAL A 781 9.05 36.95 7.28
C VAL A 781 7.69 36.66 7.89
N TYR A 782 7.41 37.27 9.05
CA TYR A 782 6.11 37.14 9.69
C TYR A 782 5.00 37.71 8.79
N ARG A 783 3.85 37.01 8.71
CA ARG A 783 2.68 37.43 7.91
C ARG A 783 2.30 38.91 8.03
N LYS A 784 2.40 39.50 9.24
CA LYS A 784 2.13 40.93 9.47
C LYS A 784 3.09 41.87 8.72
N LYS A 785 4.35 41.46 8.48
CA LYS A 785 5.31 42.18 7.63
C LYS A 785 5.06 41.94 6.13
N ASN A 786 4.23 40.95 5.78
CA ASN A 786 3.90 40.55 4.41
C ASN A 786 2.50 41.03 3.98
N GLY A 787 1.92 42.00 4.69
CA GLY A 787 0.49 42.33 4.59
C GLY A 787 -0.02 42.67 3.19
N VAL A 788 0.82 43.23 2.32
CA VAL A 788 0.46 43.52 0.93
C VAL A 788 0.25 42.22 0.14
N ALA A 789 1.19 41.28 0.20
CA ALA A 789 1.06 39.97 -0.46
C ALA A 789 -0.09 39.14 0.16
N ASP A 790 -0.30 39.22 1.48
CA ASP A 790 -1.43 38.56 2.17
C ASP A 790 -2.81 39.14 1.74
N CYS A 791 -2.89 40.45 1.53
CA CYS A 791 -4.11 41.10 1.06
C CYS A 791 -4.41 40.76 -0.40
N PHE A 792 -3.41 40.79 -1.28
CA PHE A 792 -3.56 40.32 -2.66
C PHE A 792 -4.01 38.85 -2.68
N ALA A 793 -3.50 38.03 -1.76
CA ALA A 793 -3.89 36.62 -1.65
C ALA A 793 -5.31 36.37 -1.21
N LYS A 794 -5.91 37.31 -0.49
CA LYS A 794 -7.33 37.23 -0.15
C LYS A 794 -8.23 37.78 -1.25
N TRP A 795 -7.69 38.56 -2.19
CA TRP A 795 -8.44 39.19 -3.27
C TRP A 795 -8.51 38.33 -4.53
N SER A 796 -7.61 37.38 -4.73
CA SER A 796 -7.63 36.45 -5.88
C SER A 796 -8.75 35.41 -5.88
N TYR A 797 -9.60 35.41 -4.85
CA TYR A 797 -10.82 34.59 -4.80
C TYR A 797 -12.02 35.17 -5.54
N ASN A 798 -11.96 36.45 -5.95
CA ASN A 798 -13.07 37.15 -6.60
C ASN A 798 -13.00 37.10 -8.12
#